data_AF-A0A1F6QH91-F1
#
_entry.id   AF-A0A1F6QH91-F1
#
_cell.length_a   1.000
_cell.length_b   1.000
_cell.length_c   1.000
_cell.angle_alpha   90.00
_cell.angle_beta   90.00
_cell.angle_gamma   90.00
#
_symmetry.space_group_name_H-M   'P 1'
#
loop_
_entity.id
_entity.type
_entity.pdbx_description
1 polymer ?
#
loop_
_entity_poly.entity_id
_entity_poly.type
_entity_poly.pdbx_seq_one_letter_code
_entity_poly.pdbx_strand_id
1 'polypeptide(L)'
;MKKLYLLLVLVFFTGCLSVNAGGPLVVKNGMAITYGTKPLVYRYDLGPLGIFSNTEARQLFEDRFMDWEAIPTALNSFKRDNPDSLTFDVTASNFDPILNSKNLLGYTPVIFDNDGSLLNAFLGNGAGNSVLGLSGPITVNSGPLANQIAESQAVFNGRFVDGIDTPANPESSIDSFKGTIIHEFGHGQGLDHSQINVEAVKPASGQEIRDTVPLMFPVAVNDLFLIRRDDASAISLLYPNQSTLGSFGTIEGKLLRQDGVTPVLGGNIIARSVTDPKLEAVSCVSDYLTEGDGFYKLFAVPPGQYTIEIEPVDLSFTGGSGVGPYTASKTDKSFQNPVPKGFYTGANKPITLDQSQALVVSVTAGQTIKNANIIASQTAASSTSTSSTSSTSSTSSSSSSGSSVPGEINETEPNDSVNEAQTVTLPVTISGNIAKGDPGELELSTESGEQVIISDLFKFTFTQPDSLNALLTIPNDSSNGDLDLILFNEDGSQIIDSSSQNGRTDELISTSLQAGTYILGVGAFSGSSSYKLSITNLAGVPSVILSGPTTILLSNQGVNKFIIKANAYNFTSRANCKIKKSSSQLLKNGLKSFLLDAVRTSKKITFKIPFIQAIDLINSQTEETVTISVICSNGASDEIDILITPNIQKITGNKTYRYIFRTK
;
A
#
# COMPACT_ATOMS: atom_id res chain seq x y z
N MET A 1 20.76 -5.74 12.95
CA MET A 1 19.93 -5.02 11.97
C MET A 1 19.59 -6.04 10.90
N LYS A 2 18.39 -6.63 10.93
CA LYS A 2 17.93 -7.51 9.84
C LYS A 2 17.64 -6.60 8.64
N LYS A 3 18.23 -6.89 7.47
CA LYS A 3 17.88 -6.22 6.22
C LYS A 3 16.43 -6.58 5.91
N LEU A 4 15.60 -5.58 5.58
CA LEU A 4 14.24 -5.82 5.11
C LEU A 4 14.34 -6.22 3.63
N TYR A 5 14.24 -7.52 3.34
CA TYR A 5 14.04 -7.99 1.97
C TYR A 5 12.53 -7.93 1.66
N LEU A 6 12.16 -7.29 0.55
CA LEU A 6 10.77 -7.29 0.07
C LEU A 6 10.54 -8.65 -0.60
N LEU A 7 9.93 -9.58 0.12
CA LEU A 7 9.63 -10.93 -0.36
C LEU A 7 8.19 -10.98 -0.86
N LEU A 8 7.99 -11.57 -2.03
CA LEU A 8 6.70 -11.61 -2.70
C LEU A 8 6.01 -12.95 -2.42
N VAL A 9 4.70 -12.83 -2.23
CA VAL A 9 3.76 -13.94 -2.28
C VAL A 9 2.99 -13.73 -3.59
N LEU A 10 2.95 -14.76 -4.44
CA LEU A 10 2.47 -14.61 -5.83
C LEU A 10 1.26 -15.50 -6.06
N VAL A 11 0.37 -15.04 -6.95
CA VAL A 11 -0.76 -15.84 -7.43
C VAL A 11 -0.49 -16.47 -8.79
N PHE A 12 -0.95 -17.70 -9.01
CA PHE A 12 -0.78 -18.44 -10.28
C PHE A 12 -2.07 -18.64 -11.10
N PHE A 13 -1.93 -18.61 -12.43
CA PHE A 13 -3.03 -18.78 -13.38
C PHE A 13 -2.65 -19.64 -14.60
N THR A 14 -3.46 -20.65 -14.89
CA THR A 14 -3.45 -21.36 -16.18
C THR A 14 -4.77 -21.14 -16.90
N GLY A 15 -4.80 -20.18 -17.83
CA GLY A 15 -5.95 -19.93 -18.70
C GLY A 15 -6.13 -18.46 -19.07
N CYS A 16 -6.51 -18.20 -20.33
CA CYS A 16 -6.78 -16.87 -20.85
C CYS A 16 -8.11 -16.32 -20.30
N LEU A 17 -8.12 -15.80 -19.08
CA LEU A 17 -9.24 -15.05 -18.50
C LEU A 17 -8.72 -13.90 -17.64
N SER A 18 -9.52 -12.82 -17.57
CA SER A 18 -9.29 -11.66 -16.74
C SER A 18 -9.27 -12.06 -15.26
N VAL A 19 -8.11 -11.96 -14.65
CA VAL A 19 -7.91 -12.15 -13.21
C VAL A 19 -8.42 -10.92 -12.49
N ASN A 20 -9.10 -11.11 -11.36
CA ASN A 20 -9.55 -9.97 -10.57
C ASN A 20 -8.98 -9.98 -9.17
N ALA A 21 -8.31 -8.91 -8.80
CA ALA A 21 -7.73 -8.80 -7.48
C ALA A 21 -8.68 -8.02 -6.48
N GLY A 22 -8.40 -7.83 -5.19
CA GLY A 22 -9.10 -6.94 -4.26
C GLY A 22 -10.50 -7.39 -3.84
N GLY A 23 -10.72 -8.70 -3.89
CA GLY A 23 -12.01 -9.37 -3.75
C GLY A 23 -11.90 -10.86 -4.17
N PRO A 24 -12.90 -11.45 -4.84
CA PRO A 24 -12.77 -12.78 -5.45
C PRO A 24 -11.67 -12.77 -6.50
N LEU A 25 -10.73 -13.71 -6.40
CA LEU A 25 -9.59 -13.85 -7.30
C LEU A 25 -9.99 -14.09 -8.76
N VAL A 26 -11.12 -14.76 -8.96
CA VAL A 26 -11.68 -15.04 -10.28
C VAL A 26 -13.14 -14.62 -10.29
N VAL A 27 -13.51 -13.85 -11.30
CA VAL A 27 -14.90 -13.46 -11.57
C VAL A 27 -15.24 -13.82 -13.00
N LYS A 28 -16.42 -14.40 -13.21
CA LYS A 28 -16.98 -14.58 -14.55
C LYS A 28 -18.41 -14.06 -14.57
N ASN A 29 -18.73 -13.20 -15.54
CA ASN A 29 -20.07 -12.67 -15.76
C ASN A 29 -20.71 -12.07 -14.49
N GLY A 30 -19.98 -11.24 -13.74
CA GLY A 30 -20.49 -10.61 -12.52
C GLY A 30 -20.55 -11.53 -11.29
N MET A 31 -19.99 -12.74 -11.36
CA MET A 31 -20.03 -13.72 -10.26
C MET A 31 -18.63 -14.11 -9.80
N ALA A 32 -18.41 -14.04 -8.49
CA ALA A 32 -17.26 -14.65 -7.84
C ALA A 32 -17.24 -16.17 -8.10
N ILE A 33 -16.11 -16.69 -8.56
CA ILE A 33 -15.93 -18.11 -8.81
C ILE A 33 -15.37 -18.78 -7.55
N THR A 34 -16.09 -19.80 -7.08
CA THR A 34 -15.79 -20.51 -5.82
C THR A 34 -15.81 -22.02 -6.06
N TYR A 35 -15.38 -22.83 -5.09
CA TYR A 35 -15.56 -24.27 -5.17
C TYR A 35 -17.04 -24.68 -5.18
N GLY A 36 -17.45 -25.44 -6.20
CA GLY A 36 -18.81 -25.96 -6.28
C GLY A 36 -19.07 -27.20 -5.42
N THR A 37 -18.04 -27.99 -5.12
CA THR A 37 -18.11 -29.19 -4.24
C THR A 37 -17.16 -29.05 -3.07
N LYS A 38 -17.67 -29.29 -1.85
CA LYS A 38 -16.90 -29.26 -0.59
C LYS A 38 -16.86 -30.67 0.01
N PRO A 39 -15.75 -31.11 0.62
CA PRO A 39 -14.52 -30.35 0.88
C PRO A 39 -13.63 -30.16 -0.35
N LEU A 40 -12.73 -29.16 -0.32
CA LEU A 40 -11.60 -29.07 -1.23
C LEU A 40 -10.66 -30.24 -1.00
N VAL A 41 -10.41 -31.02 -2.05
CA VAL A 41 -9.58 -32.21 -1.99
C VAL A 41 -8.16 -31.88 -2.43
N TYR A 42 -7.16 -32.25 -1.62
CA TYR A 42 -5.74 -31.99 -1.90
C TYR A 42 -4.84 -33.22 -1.68
N ARG A 43 -3.65 -33.19 -2.30
CA ARG A 43 -2.59 -34.22 -2.16
C ARG A 43 -1.21 -33.57 -2.13
N TYR A 44 -0.34 -34.07 -1.27
CA TYR A 44 1.08 -33.69 -1.24
C TYR A 44 1.93 -34.56 -2.17
N ASP A 45 3.03 -34.02 -2.66
CA ASP A 45 4.13 -34.80 -3.24
C ASP A 45 4.94 -35.57 -2.17
N LEU A 46 6.00 -36.27 -2.62
CA LEU A 46 6.92 -37.03 -1.75
C LEU A 46 8.20 -36.27 -1.36
N GLY A 47 8.38 -35.03 -1.80
CA GLY A 47 9.61 -34.25 -1.63
C GLY A 47 9.81 -33.69 -0.22
N PRO A 48 11.06 -33.37 0.19
CA PRO A 48 11.31 -32.54 1.36
C PRO A 48 11.01 -31.05 1.09
N LEU A 49 11.03 -30.23 2.14
CA LEU A 49 10.84 -28.78 2.06
C LEU A 49 11.92 -28.07 2.89
N GLY A 50 13.03 -27.69 2.26
CA GLY A 50 14.16 -27.05 2.96
C GLY A 50 14.73 -27.97 4.03
N ILE A 51 14.75 -27.52 5.28
CA ILE A 51 15.17 -28.34 6.43
C ILE A 51 14.17 -29.44 6.82
N PHE A 52 12.92 -29.35 6.36
CA PHE A 52 11.86 -30.26 6.79
C PHE A 52 11.84 -31.53 5.93
N SER A 53 11.81 -32.69 6.57
CA SER A 53 11.45 -33.93 5.87
C SER A 53 10.01 -33.85 5.35
N ASN A 54 9.68 -34.67 4.34
CA ASN A 54 8.33 -34.72 3.80
C ASN A 54 7.24 -34.95 4.88
N THR A 55 7.53 -35.76 5.91
CA THR A 55 6.60 -36.00 7.01
C THR A 55 6.41 -34.77 7.88
N GLU A 56 7.48 -34.05 8.19
CA GLU A 56 7.44 -32.81 8.98
C GLU A 56 6.75 -31.69 8.20
N ALA A 57 7.06 -31.53 6.91
CA ALA A 57 6.41 -30.58 6.02
C ALA A 57 4.90 -30.84 5.95
N ARG A 58 4.47 -32.09 5.75
CA ARG A 58 3.03 -32.44 5.78
C ARG A 58 2.38 -32.06 7.11
N GLN A 59 3.01 -32.38 8.24
CA GLN A 59 2.45 -32.03 9.55
C GLN A 59 2.31 -30.51 9.72
N LEU A 60 3.29 -29.73 9.26
CA LEU A 60 3.25 -28.28 9.28
C LEU A 60 2.02 -27.72 8.55
N PHE A 61 1.61 -28.37 7.45
CA PHE A 61 0.47 -27.96 6.63
C PHE A 61 -0.87 -28.41 7.22
N GLU A 62 -0.96 -29.66 7.70
CA GLU A 62 -2.14 -30.18 8.40
C GLU A 62 -2.54 -29.31 9.62
N ASP A 63 -1.54 -28.79 10.34
CA ASP A 63 -1.75 -27.92 11.50
C ASP A 63 -2.38 -26.55 11.13
N ARG A 64 -2.38 -26.16 9.85
CA ARG A 64 -2.80 -24.82 9.37
C ARG A 64 -4.09 -24.82 8.55
N PHE A 65 -4.49 -25.92 7.92
CA PHE A 65 -5.75 -25.96 7.14
C PHE A 65 -6.98 -25.56 7.96
N MET A 66 -6.98 -25.86 9.27
CA MET A 66 -8.07 -25.52 10.18
C MET A 66 -8.22 -24.02 10.42
N ASP A 67 -7.20 -23.19 10.14
CA ASP A 67 -7.25 -21.76 10.44
C ASP A 67 -8.37 -21.06 9.63
N TRP A 68 -8.51 -21.40 8.35
CA TRP A 68 -9.63 -20.92 7.53
C TRP A 68 -10.96 -21.58 7.91
N GLU A 69 -10.98 -22.85 8.32
CA GLU A 69 -12.22 -23.55 8.73
C GLU A 69 -12.77 -23.02 10.06
N ALA A 70 -11.94 -22.40 10.89
CA ALA A 70 -12.32 -21.83 12.17
C ALA A 70 -13.16 -20.54 12.03
N ILE A 71 -13.28 -19.97 10.83
CA ILE A 71 -14.02 -18.72 10.60
C ILE A 71 -15.53 -19.02 10.61
N PRO A 72 -16.28 -18.56 11.62
CA PRO A 72 -17.67 -18.98 11.82
C PRO A 72 -18.63 -18.49 10.72
N THR A 73 -18.27 -17.42 10.03
CA THR A 73 -19.06 -16.79 8.96
C THR A 73 -18.81 -17.41 7.59
N ALA A 74 -17.89 -18.37 7.49
CA ALA A 74 -17.58 -19.09 6.26
C ALA A 74 -17.90 -20.60 6.37
N LEU A 75 -18.23 -21.22 5.25
CA LEU A 75 -18.44 -22.66 5.09
C LEU A 75 -17.42 -23.23 4.12
N ASN A 76 -16.14 -23.16 4.44
CA ASN A 76 -15.08 -23.82 3.70
C ASN A 76 -14.66 -25.10 4.45
N SER A 77 -14.19 -26.09 3.71
CA SER A 77 -13.58 -27.27 4.30
C SER A 77 -12.56 -27.89 3.37
N PHE A 78 -11.54 -28.51 3.95
CA PHE A 78 -10.47 -29.19 3.25
C PHE A 78 -10.46 -30.66 3.65
N LYS A 79 -10.06 -31.51 2.72
CA LYS A 79 -9.92 -32.94 2.97
C LYS A 79 -8.73 -33.47 2.20
N ARG A 80 -7.77 -34.02 2.94
CA ARG A 80 -6.74 -34.86 2.35
C ARG A 80 -7.37 -36.12 1.74
N ASP A 81 -7.09 -36.35 0.46
CA ASP A 81 -7.43 -37.61 -0.20
C ASP A 81 -6.37 -38.68 0.07
N ASN A 82 -6.71 -39.97 0.21
CA ASN A 82 -5.67 -41.02 0.17
C ASN A 82 -6.20 -42.39 -0.30
N PRO A 83 -5.41 -43.12 -1.14
CA PRO A 83 -4.47 -44.07 -0.54
C PRO A 83 -2.96 -43.99 -0.92
N ASP A 84 -2.55 -43.39 -2.04
CA ASP A 84 -1.12 -43.42 -2.50
C ASP A 84 -0.48 -42.05 -2.83
N SER A 85 -1.04 -40.91 -2.39
CA SER A 85 -0.50 -39.54 -2.63
C SER A 85 -0.12 -39.23 -4.10
N LEU A 86 0.46 -38.05 -4.39
CA LEU A 86 1.36 -37.97 -5.55
C LEU A 86 2.49 -38.97 -5.25
N THR A 87 2.63 -40.02 -6.06
CA THR A 87 3.54 -41.15 -5.76
C THR A 87 5.01 -40.85 -6.04
N PHE A 88 5.34 -39.60 -6.33
CA PHE A 88 6.68 -39.14 -6.65
C PHE A 88 6.88 -37.70 -6.17
N ASP A 89 8.15 -37.32 -6.08
CA ASP A 89 8.60 -35.97 -5.79
C ASP A 89 8.49 -35.10 -7.05
N VAL A 90 7.86 -33.92 -6.93
CA VAL A 90 7.68 -32.98 -8.04
C VAL A 90 8.77 -31.94 -7.96
N THR A 91 9.59 -31.87 -9.00
CA THR A 91 10.82 -31.10 -9.09
C THR A 91 10.84 -30.29 -10.39
N ALA A 92 11.85 -29.43 -10.54
CA ALA A 92 12.14 -28.71 -11.79
C ALA A 92 12.23 -29.62 -13.03
N SER A 93 12.54 -30.91 -12.86
CA SER A 93 12.73 -31.86 -13.97
C SER A 93 11.44 -32.55 -14.45
N ASN A 94 10.37 -32.54 -13.65
CA ASN A 94 9.18 -33.37 -13.89
C ASN A 94 7.85 -32.71 -13.49
N PHE A 95 7.81 -31.38 -13.30
CA PHE A 95 6.59 -30.67 -12.89
C PHE A 95 5.52 -30.56 -13.98
N ASP A 96 5.91 -30.63 -15.26
CA ASP A 96 5.02 -30.38 -16.41
C ASP A 96 3.69 -31.16 -16.38
N PRO A 97 3.66 -32.49 -16.11
CA PRO A 97 2.41 -33.25 -16.06
C PRO A 97 1.48 -32.87 -14.91
N ILE A 98 1.97 -32.10 -13.93
CA ILE A 98 1.21 -31.67 -12.75
C ILE A 98 0.80 -30.21 -12.90
N LEU A 99 1.76 -29.28 -13.01
CA LEU A 99 1.49 -27.84 -13.03
C LEU A 99 1.08 -27.31 -14.42
N ASN A 100 1.48 -27.97 -15.49
CA ASN A 100 1.12 -27.63 -16.88
C ASN A 100 0.15 -28.65 -17.50
N SER A 101 -0.58 -29.39 -16.66
CA SER A 101 -1.51 -30.41 -17.14
C SER A 101 -2.60 -29.80 -18.01
N LYS A 102 -2.86 -30.42 -19.17
CA LYS A 102 -3.97 -30.03 -20.06
C LYS A 102 -5.32 -30.53 -19.57
N ASN A 103 -5.33 -31.50 -18.67
CA ASN A 103 -6.54 -32.09 -18.08
C ASN A 103 -6.55 -31.83 -16.58
N LEU A 104 -7.75 -31.69 -16.00
CA LEU A 104 -7.89 -31.61 -14.55
C LEU A 104 -7.32 -32.87 -13.88
N LEU A 105 -6.57 -32.70 -12.81
CA LEU A 105 -6.01 -33.77 -12.00
C LEU A 105 -7.08 -34.46 -11.14
N GLY A 106 -8.16 -33.73 -10.83
CA GLY A 106 -9.22 -34.16 -9.93
C GLY A 106 -8.90 -33.95 -8.46
N TYR A 107 -7.82 -33.22 -8.16
CA TYR A 107 -7.38 -32.85 -6.82
C TYR A 107 -6.45 -31.63 -6.90
N THR A 108 -6.26 -30.95 -5.76
CA THR A 108 -5.28 -29.86 -5.63
C THR A 108 -3.91 -30.41 -5.26
N PRO A 109 -2.88 -30.36 -6.14
CA PRO A 109 -1.52 -30.71 -5.77
C PRO A 109 -0.93 -29.64 -4.84
N VAL A 110 -0.29 -30.10 -3.77
CA VAL A 110 0.55 -29.30 -2.87
C VAL A 110 1.98 -29.78 -3.03
N ILE A 111 2.81 -28.96 -3.67
CA ILE A 111 4.17 -29.29 -4.09
C ILE A 111 5.18 -28.62 -3.16
N PHE A 112 6.19 -29.39 -2.76
CA PHE A 112 7.30 -28.93 -1.96
C PHE A 112 8.52 -28.72 -2.85
N ASP A 113 8.72 -27.47 -3.29
CA ASP A 113 9.93 -27.10 -4.03
C ASP A 113 11.08 -26.97 -3.03
N ASN A 114 11.80 -28.08 -2.82
CA ASN A 114 12.77 -28.20 -1.73
C ASN A 114 13.82 -27.08 -1.70
N ASP A 115 14.25 -26.59 -2.87
CA ASP A 115 15.39 -25.67 -3.00
C ASP A 115 15.10 -24.44 -3.88
N GLY A 116 13.85 -24.23 -4.27
CA GLY A 116 13.44 -23.11 -5.15
C GLY A 116 13.75 -23.32 -6.63
N SER A 117 14.31 -24.48 -7.03
CA SER A 117 14.66 -24.75 -8.43
C SER A 117 13.43 -24.97 -9.30
N LEU A 118 12.34 -25.54 -8.76
CA LEU A 118 11.11 -25.71 -9.51
C LEU A 118 10.50 -24.34 -9.84
N LEU A 119 10.42 -23.42 -8.89
CA LEU A 119 9.93 -22.06 -9.12
C LEU A 119 10.80 -21.30 -10.13
N ASN A 120 12.12 -21.48 -10.11
CA ASN A 120 13.00 -20.95 -11.16
C ASN A 120 12.67 -21.51 -12.55
N ALA A 121 12.39 -22.81 -12.64
CA ALA A 121 12.02 -23.44 -13.91
C ALA A 121 10.62 -23.03 -14.38
N PHE A 122 9.71 -22.75 -13.44
CA PHE A 122 8.30 -22.50 -13.70
C PHE A 122 7.98 -21.04 -14.00
N LEU A 123 8.52 -20.12 -13.19
CA LEU A 123 8.26 -18.68 -13.28
C LEU A 123 9.43 -17.91 -13.91
N GLY A 124 10.58 -18.55 -14.10
CA GLY A 124 11.78 -17.95 -14.66
C GLY A 124 12.90 -17.78 -13.64
N ASN A 125 14.12 -17.60 -14.16
CA ASN A 125 15.33 -17.52 -13.33
C ASN A 125 15.25 -16.37 -12.32
N GLY A 126 15.50 -16.68 -11.04
CA GLY A 126 15.44 -15.72 -9.94
C GLY A 126 14.17 -15.84 -9.09
N ALA A 127 13.10 -16.46 -9.59
CA ALA A 127 11.86 -16.64 -8.85
C ALA A 127 12.06 -17.42 -7.53
N GLY A 128 12.96 -18.40 -7.53
CA GLY A 128 13.31 -19.14 -6.31
C GLY A 128 13.87 -18.25 -5.19
N ASN A 129 14.38 -17.05 -5.50
CA ASN A 129 14.89 -16.10 -4.51
C ASN A 129 13.86 -15.05 -4.05
N SER A 130 12.72 -14.94 -4.71
CA SER A 130 11.76 -13.86 -4.47
C SER A 130 10.36 -14.34 -4.12
N VAL A 131 10.05 -15.61 -4.38
CA VAL A 131 8.71 -16.20 -4.25
C VAL A 131 8.70 -17.19 -3.09
N LEU A 132 7.99 -16.86 -2.01
CA LEU A 132 7.86 -17.71 -0.81
C LEU A 132 6.94 -18.92 -1.07
N GLY A 133 5.88 -18.68 -1.83
CA GLY A 133 4.87 -19.65 -2.20
C GLY A 133 4.12 -19.16 -3.43
N LEU A 134 3.31 -20.06 -3.99
CA LEU A 134 2.49 -19.78 -5.15
C LEU A 134 1.25 -20.67 -5.10
N SER A 135 0.06 -20.09 -5.18
CA SER A 135 -1.18 -20.86 -5.23
C SER A 135 -2.26 -20.16 -6.06
N GLY A 136 -3.20 -20.93 -6.59
CA GLY A 136 -4.30 -20.34 -7.33
C GLY A 136 -5.29 -21.35 -7.93
N PRO A 137 -6.50 -20.87 -8.28
CA PRO A 137 -7.56 -21.67 -8.84
C PRO A 137 -7.32 -22.01 -10.31
N ILE A 138 -7.61 -23.25 -10.67
CA ILE A 138 -7.79 -23.71 -12.04
C ILE A 138 -9.29 -23.68 -12.35
N THR A 139 -9.65 -22.98 -13.44
CA THR A 139 -11.03 -22.93 -13.92
C THR A 139 -11.12 -23.46 -15.34
N VAL A 140 -12.29 -23.97 -15.72
CA VAL A 140 -12.55 -24.42 -17.10
C VAL A 140 -13.55 -23.50 -17.79
N ASN A 141 -13.52 -23.48 -19.13
CA ASN A 141 -14.36 -22.60 -19.94
C ASN A 141 -15.71 -23.23 -20.30
N SER A 142 -15.87 -24.54 -20.13
CA SER A 142 -17.08 -25.27 -20.53
C SER A 142 -17.32 -26.50 -19.64
N GLY A 143 -18.54 -27.05 -19.73
CA GLY A 143 -18.94 -28.21 -18.95
C GLY A 143 -19.45 -27.87 -17.54
N PRO A 144 -19.69 -28.88 -16.70
CA PRO A 144 -20.36 -28.70 -15.40
C PRO A 144 -19.54 -27.88 -14.39
N LEU A 145 -18.23 -27.73 -14.60
CA LEU A 145 -17.33 -26.99 -13.71
C LEU A 145 -17.04 -25.55 -14.19
N ALA A 146 -17.65 -25.07 -15.28
CA ALA A 146 -17.26 -23.80 -15.93
C ALA A 146 -17.41 -22.55 -15.04
N ASN A 147 -18.36 -22.59 -14.11
CA ASN A 147 -18.70 -21.50 -13.19
C ASN A 147 -18.26 -21.77 -11.74
N GLN A 148 -17.26 -22.63 -11.56
CA GLN A 148 -16.68 -22.93 -10.26
C GLN A 148 -15.16 -23.12 -10.40
N ILE A 149 -14.46 -23.05 -9.28
CA ILE A 149 -13.09 -23.52 -9.19
C ILE A 149 -13.14 -25.04 -9.41
N ALA A 150 -12.45 -25.52 -10.44
CA ALA A 150 -12.44 -26.93 -10.81
C ALA A 150 -11.47 -27.73 -9.91
N GLU A 151 -10.29 -27.16 -9.70
CA GLU A 151 -9.28 -27.55 -8.71
C GLU A 151 -8.37 -26.33 -8.46
N SER A 152 -7.40 -26.42 -7.56
CA SER A 152 -6.32 -25.42 -7.44
C SER A 152 -4.97 -26.11 -7.54
N GLN A 153 -3.89 -25.34 -7.45
CA GLN A 153 -2.53 -25.85 -7.29
C GLN A 153 -1.77 -24.97 -6.31
N ALA A 154 -0.82 -25.55 -5.60
CA ALA A 154 0.04 -24.81 -4.68
C ALA A 154 1.48 -25.35 -4.70
N VAL A 155 2.45 -24.44 -4.68
CA VAL A 155 3.90 -24.71 -4.64
C VAL A 155 4.50 -23.90 -3.50
N PHE A 156 5.34 -24.51 -2.67
CA PHE A 156 5.97 -23.87 -1.52
C PHE A 156 7.48 -23.98 -1.59
N ASN A 157 8.17 -22.87 -1.33
CA ASN A 157 9.60 -22.76 -1.56
C ASN A 157 10.43 -23.06 -0.30
N GLY A 158 11.00 -24.26 -0.25
CA GLY A 158 11.85 -24.73 0.83
C GLY A 158 13.16 -23.97 0.98
N ARG A 159 13.58 -23.23 -0.06
CA ARG A 159 14.77 -22.36 -0.02
C ARG A 159 14.74 -21.40 1.17
N PHE A 160 13.57 -20.82 1.46
CA PHE A 160 13.41 -19.84 2.54
C PHE A 160 13.45 -20.43 3.95
N VAL A 161 13.52 -21.75 4.07
CA VAL A 161 13.55 -22.48 5.33
C VAL A 161 14.60 -23.60 5.26
N ASP A 162 15.68 -23.39 4.51
CA ASP A 162 16.77 -24.37 4.35
C ASP A 162 17.93 -24.14 5.33
N GLY A 163 17.90 -23.03 6.08
CA GLY A 163 18.88 -22.67 7.10
C GLY A 163 20.08 -21.89 6.56
N ILE A 164 20.05 -21.44 5.31
CA ILE A 164 21.12 -20.71 4.64
C ILE A 164 20.64 -19.29 4.31
N ASP A 165 21.11 -18.29 5.05
CA ASP A 165 20.75 -16.87 4.83
C ASP A 165 21.84 -16.11 4.05
N THR A 166 21.66 -15.97 2.73
CA THR A 166 22.51 -15.17 1.85
C THR A 166 21.67 -14.36 0.86
N PRO A 167 22.20 -13.29 0.21
CA PRO A 167 21.43 -12.54 -0.79
C PRO A 167 20.91 -13.39 -1.97
N ALA A 168 21.60 -14.48 -2.32
CA ALA A 168 21.21 -15.41 -3.39
C ALA A 168 20.47 -16.65 -2.85
N ASN A 169 20.26 -16.72 -1.54
CA ASN A 169 19.51 -17.74 -0.83
C ASN A 169 18.86 -17.11 0.41
N PRO A 170 17.79 -16.32 0.25
CA PRO A 170 17.21 -15.58 1.36
C PRO A 170 16.43 -16.50 2.31
N GLU A 171 16.53 -16.22 3.61
CA GLU A 171 15.88 -17.02 4.66
C GLU A 171 14.69 -16.25 5.29
N SER A 172 13.63 -16.99 5.60
CA SER A 172 12.46 -16.54 6.35
C SER A 172 12.42 -17.21 7.72
N SER A 173 11.73 -16.59 8.69
CA SER A 173 11.45 -17.29 9.93
C SER A 173 10.46 -18.45 9.67
N ILE A 174 10.54 -19.54 10.45
CA ILE A 174 9.57 -20.64 10.34
C ILE A 174 8.14 -20.14 10.56
N ASP A 175 7.95 -19.16 11.44
CA ASP A 175 6.64 -18.56 11.65
C ASP A 175 6.21 -17.77 10.41
N SER A 176 7.12 -17.02 9.77
CA SER A 176 6.88 -16.36 8.46
C SER A 176 6.39 -17.30 7.39
N PHE A 177 7.05 -18.46 7.32
CA PHE A 177 6.70 -19.48 6.36
C PHE A 177 5.33 -20.12 6.64
N LYS A 178 4.96 -20.34 7.92
CA LYS A 178 3.59 -20.76 8.27
C LYS A 178 2.54 -19.76 7.80
N GLY A 179 2.86 -18.47 7.88
CA GLY A 179 2.06 -17.41 7.30
C GLY A 179 1.80 -17.57 5.82
N THR A 180 2.89 -17.81 5.08
CA THR A 180 2.83 -18.08 3.63
C THR A 180 1.91 -19.28 3.35
N ILE A 181 2.00 -20.36 4.12
CA ILE A 181 1.11 -21.52 3.97
C ILE A 181 -0.37 -21.12 4.06
N ILE A 182 -0.75 -20.37 5.10
CA ILE A 182 -2.15 -19.95 5.29
C ILE A 182 -2.59 -18.98 4.18
N HIS A 183 -1.73 -18.03 3.81
CA HIS A 183 -1.98 -17.04 2.74
C HIS A 183 -2.25 -17.73 1.40
N GLU A 184 -1.39 -18.65 0.98
CA GLU A 184 -1.50 -19.34 -0.30
C GLU A 184 -2.73 -20.26 -0.36
N PHE A 185 -3.14 -20.83 0.78
CA PHE A 185 -4.41 -21.53 0.86
C PHE A 185 -5.61 -20.61 0.68
N GLY A 186 -5.51 -19.35 1.07
CA GLY A 186 -6.48 -18.32 0.74
C GLY A 186 -6.64 -18.18 -0.78
N HIS A 187 -5.54 -18.04 -1.53
CA HIS A 187 -5.57 -18.00 -3.00
C HIS A 187 -6.16 -19.26 -3.61
N GLY A 188 -5.81 -20.43 -3.09
CA GLY A 188 -6.40 -21.70 -3.50
C GLY A 188 -7.91 -21.75 -3.26
N GLN A 189 -8.46 -20.94 -2.36
CA GLN A 189 -9.90 -20.79 -2.14
C GLN A 189 -10.57 -19.71 -3.00
N GLY A 190 -9.78 -19.00 -3.81
CA GLY A 190 -10.26 -17.90 -4.63
C GLY A 190 -10.25 -16.55 -3.91
N LEU A 191 -9.54 -16.41 -2.79
CA LEU A 191 -9.24 -15.09 -2.24
C LEU A 191 -8.17 -14.42 -3.08
N ASP A 192 -8.33 -13.12 -3.28
CA ASP A 192 -7.24 -12.29 -3.72
C ASP A 192 -6.54 -11.60 -2.54
N HIS A 193 -5.42 -10.94 -2.82
CA HIS A 193 -4.83 -9.99 -1.93
C HIS A 193 -5.78 -8.84 -1.53
N SER A 194 -5.44 -8.21 -0.41
CA SER A 194 -6.12 -7.04 0.10
C SER A 194 -5.15 -5.95 0.56
N GLN A 195 -5.63 -4.72 0.52
CA GLN A 195 -4.86 -3.54 0.90
C GLN A 195 -5.53 -2.85 2.08
N ILE A 196 -4.94 -3.02 3.26
CA ILE A 196 -5.22 -2.22 4.45
C ILE A 196 -3.87 -1.90 5.09
N ASN A 197 -3.72 -0.64 5.54
CA ASN A 197 -2.49 -0.17 6.20
C ASN A 197 -1.28 -0.23 5.26
N VAL A 198 -1.47 0.18 3.99
CA VAL A 198 -0.45 0.16 2.91
C VAL A 198 0.89 0.78 3.31
N GLU A 199 0.91 1.72 4.25
CA GLU A 199 2.15 2.31 4.74
C GLU A 199 3.12 1.25 5.31
N ALA A 200 2.64 0.07 5.71
CA ALA A 200 3.48 -1.04 6.15
C ALA A 200 4.59 -1.47 5.17
N VAL A 201 4.41 -1.28 3.85
CA VAL A 201 5.47 -1.59 2.85
C VAL A 201 6.54 -0.51 2.75
N LYS A 202 6.31 0.69 3.31
CA LYS A 202 7.26 1.79 3.18
C LYS A 202 8.52 1.53 4.03
N PRO A 203 9.73 1.92 3.57
CA PRO A 203 10.97 1.62 4.28
C PRO A 203 11.06 2.16 5.71
N ALA A 204 10.41 3.29 6.00
CA ALA A 204 10.42 3.93 7.32
C ALA A 204 9.44 3.31 8.33
N SER A 205 8.63 2.33 7.91
CA SER A 205 7.51 1.82 8.70
C SER A 205 7.95 0.89 9.83
N GLY A 206 7.52 1.23 11.05
CA GLY A 206 7.76 0.43 12.25
C GLY A 206 6.97 -0.87 12.29
N GLN A 207 7.36 -1.78 13.18
CA GLN A 207 6.69 -3.08 13.33
C GLN A 207 5.21 -2.94 13.72
N GLU A 208 4.87 -1.88 14.46
CA GLU A 208 3.50 -1.59 14.93
C GLU A 208 2.46 -1.40 13.81
N ILE A 209 2.86 -1.00 12.60
CA ILE A 209 1.96 -0.91 11.43
C ILE A 209 2.07 -2.17 10.57
N ARG A 210 3.26 -2.78 10.52
CA ARG A 210 3.48 -4.04 9.81
C ARG A 210 2.63 -5.15 10.40
N ASP A 211 2.46 -5.17 11.72
CA ASP A 211 1.67 -6.16 12.43
C ASP A 211 0.15 -5.99 12.23
N THR A 212 -0.31 -4.94 11.56
CA THR A 212 -1.74 -4.64 11.40
C THR A 212 -2.25 -4.86 9.98
N VAL A 213 -1.41 -5.35 9.06
CA VAL A 213 -1.86 -5.73 7.71
C VAL A 213 -2.70 -7.01 7.74
N PRO A 214 -3.62 -7.20 6.78
CA PRO A 214 -4.35 -8.45 6.61
C PRO A 214 -3.39 -9.61 6.25
N LEU A 215 -3.83 -10.84 6.49
CA LEU A 215 -3.05 -12.01 6.09
C LEU A 215 -2.86 -12.05 4.58
N MET A 216 -3.89 -11.69 3.81
CA MET A 216 -3.84 -11.58 2.34
C MET A 216 -3.13 -10.31 1.85
N PHE A 217 -2.29 -9.66 2.66
CA PHE A 217 -1.51 -8.52 2.20
C PHE A 217 -0.40 -8.97 1.20
N PRO A 218 -0.16 -8.28 0.08
CA PRO A 218 0.69 -8.80 -1.02
C PRO A 218 2.17 -9.04 -0.71
N VAL A 219 2.66 -8.52 0.41
CA VAL A 219 4.08 -8.55 0.77
C VAL A 219 4.24 -9.04 2.20
N ALA A 220 5.16 -9.98 2.42
CA ALA A 220 5.54 -10.42 3.75
C ALA A 220 6.29 -9.30 4.50
N VAL A 221 5.54 -8.53 5.31
CA VAL A 221 6.08 -7.38 6.06
C VAL A 221 6.23 -7.63 7.57
N ASN A 222 5.72 -8.76 8.09
CA ASN A 222 5.76 -9.13 9.50
C ASN A 222 5.98 -10.65 9.69
N ASP A 223 6.18 -11.07 10.94
CA ASP A 223 6.23 -12.49 11.38
C ASP A 223 4.92 -12.89 12.11
N LEU A 224 3.83 -12.13 11.94
CA LEU A 224 2.55 -12.27 12.65
C LEU A 224 1.43 -12.71 11.69
N PHE A 225 1.04 -13.97 11.79
CA PHE A 225 0.09 -14.60 10.87
C PHE A 225 -1.25 -14.83 11.54
N LEU A 226 -2.05 -13.77 11.53
CA LEU A 226 -3.38 -13.76 12.09
C LEU A 226 -4.35 -13.48 10.96
N ILE A 227 -5.32 -14.37 10.77
CA ILE A 227 -6.49 -14.07 9.96
C ILE A 227 -7.17 -12.85 10.60
N ARG A 228 -7.11 -11.72 9.89
CA ARG A 228 -7.68 -10.45 10.33
C ARG A 228 -9.15 -10.36 9.92
N ARG A 229 -9.78 -9.27 10.37
CA ARG A 229 -11.19 -8.99 10.08
C ARG A 229 -11.48 -8.95 8.58
N ASP A 230 -10.56 -8.36 7.82
CA ASP A 230 -10.62 -8.24 6.37
C ASP A 230 -10.58 -9.60 5.67
N ASP A 231 -9.62 -10.46 6.04
CA ASP A 231 -9.50 -11.83 5.52
C ASP A 231 -10.77 -12.65 5.79
N ALA A 232 -11.29 -12.56 7.02
CA ALA A 232 -12.52 -13.23 7.44
C ALA A 232 -13.74 -12.72 6.67
N SER A 233 -13.80 -11.42 6.36
CA SER A 233 -14.86 -10.84 5.53
C SER A 233 -14.79 -11.38 4.10
N ALA A 234 -13.60 -11.37 3.49
CA ALA A 234 -13.38 -11.80 2.11
C ALA A 234 -13.77 -13.28 1.90
N ILE A 235 -13.34 -14.18 2.79
CA ILE A 235 -13.71 -15.61 2.68
C ILE A 235 -15.18 -15.85 2.96
N SER A 236 -15.79 -15.06 3.85
CA SER A 236 -17.23 -15.13 4.11
C SER A 236 -18.05 -14.66 2.91
N LEU A 237 -17.54 -13.71 2.12
CA LEU A 237 -18.18 -13.28 0.88
C LEU A 237 -18.24 -14.42 -0.16
N LEU A 238 -17.18 -15.25 -0.22
CA LEU A 238 -17.12 -16.40 -1.13
C LEU A 238 -17.93 -17.60 -0.64
N TYR A 239 -17.86 -17.90 0.66
CA TYR A 239 -18.43 -19.11 1.25
C TYR A 239 -19.37 -18.81 2.42
N PRO A 240 -20.44 -18.02 2.24
CA PRO A 240 -21.23 -17.49 3.34
C PRO A 240 -21.88 -18.59 4.21
N ASN A 241 -21.67 -18.54 5.52
CA ASN A 241 -22.43 -19.31 6.50
C ASN A 241 -23.68 -18.54 6.95
N GLN A 242 -24.82 -18.81 6.31
CA GLN A 242 -26.08 -18.12 6.60
C GLN A 242 -26.53 -18.24 8.07
N SER A 243 -26.09 -19.28 8.78
CA SER A 243 -26.46 -19.52 10.19
C SER A 243 -25.84 -18.51 11.15
N THR A 244 -24.73 -17.87 10.79
CA THR A 244 -23.96 -16.96 11.66
C THR A 244 -23.93 -15.53 11.14
N LEU A 245 -24.16 -15.33 9.83
CA LEU A 245 -24.13 -14.01 9.18
C LEU A 245 -25.15 -13.02 9.73
N GLY A 246 -26.26 -13.48 10.31
CA GLY A 246 -27.24 -12.61 10.98
C GLY A 246 -26.66 -11.78 12.13
N SER A 247 -25.50 -12.15 12.67
CA SER A 247 -24.77 -11.39 13.71
C SER A 247 -23.93 -10.24 13.16
N PHE A 248 -23.84 -10.10 11.84
CA PHE A 248 -22.99 -9.12 11.16
C PHE A 248 -23.83 -8.24 10.23
N GLY A 249 -23.31 -7.07 9.89
CA GLY A 249 -23.89 -6.17 8.91
C GLY A 249 -23.18 -6.22 7.55
N THR A 250 -23.65 -5.41 6.62
CA THR A 250 -23.07 -5.21 5.30
C THR A 250 -23.20 -3.74 4.91
N ILE A 251 -22.17 -3.19 4.27
CA ILE A 251 -22.19 -1.84 3.69
C ILE A 251 -21.99 -1.98 2.19
N GLU A 252 -22.89 -1.42 1.38
CA GLU A 252 -22.81 -1.48 -0.07
C GLU A 252 -23.18 -0.14 -0.72
N GLY A 253 -22.51 0.16 -1.83
CA GLY A 253 -22.65 1.40 -2.57
C GLY A 253 -21.84 1.38 -3.86
N LYS A 254 -21.75 2.55 -4.50
CA LYS A 254 -20.91 2.77 -5.68
C LYS A 254 -19.83 3.80 -5.40
N LEU A 255 -18.64 3.57 -5.91
CA LEU A 255 -17.59 4.57 -5.97
C LEU A 255 -17.67 5.30 -7.32
N LEU A 256 -17.88 6.61 -7.28
CA LEU A 256 -18.17 7.44 -8.47
C LEU A 256 -17.17 8.60 -8.56
N ARG A 257 -16.88 9.06 -9.77
CA ARG A 257 -16.06 10.25 -10.04
C ARG A 257 -16.80 11.52 -9.62
N GLN A 258 -16.12 12.66 -9.76
CA GLN A 258 -16.63 13.98 -9.37
C GLN A 258 -18.00 14.34 -9.98
N ASP A 259 -18.31 13.83 -11.16
CA ASP A 259 -19.60 14.04 -11.83
C ASP A 259 -20.78 13.32 -11.14
N GLY A 260 -20.51 12.42 -10.20
CA GLY A 260 -21.50 11.64 -9.49
C GLY A 260 -22.20 10.58 -10.34
N VAL A 261 -21.67 10.25 -11.52
CA VAL A 261 -22.26 9.29 -12.46
C VAL A 261 -21.22 8.31 -13.00
N THR A 262 -20.02 8.78 -13.34
CA THR A 262 -18.98 7.92 -13.90
C THR A 262 -18.41 7.01 -12.81
N PRO A 263 -18.44 5.68 -12.97
CA PRO A 263 -17.93 4.76 -11.96
C PRO A 263 -16.41 4.79 -11.86
N VAL A 264 -15.91 4.59 -10.65
CA VAL A 264 -14.50 4.27 -10.42
C VAL A 264 -14.34 2.76 -10.48
N LEU A 265 -13.43 2.31 -11.32
CA LEU A 265 -13.10 0.90 -11.50
C LEU A 265 -11.71 0.70 -10.88
N GLY A 266 -11.60 0.01 -9.74
CA GLY A 266 -10.30 -0.25 -9.13
C GLY A 266 -9.85 0.70 -8.01
N GLY A 267 -10.76 1.39 -7.31
CA GLY A 267 -10.42 2.15 -6.09
C GLY A 267 -10.60 1.29 -4.84
N ASN A 268 -9.71 1.38 -3.85
CA ASN A 268 -9.86 0.62 -2.60
C ASN A 268 -10.77 1.36 -1.62
N ILE A 269 -11.73 0.67 -1.01
CA ILE A 269 -12.64 1.21 0.02
C ILE A 269 -12.41 0.45 1.31
N ILE A 270 -12.25 1.17 2.42
CA ILE A 270 -11.99 0.57 3.73
C ILE A 270 -13.02 1.12 4.74
N ALA A 271 -13.70 0.23 5.46
CA ALA A 271 -14.40 0.60 6.70
C ALA A 271 -13.50 0.27 7.89
N ARG A 272 -13.17 1.29 8.69
CA ARG A 272 -12.38 1.16 9.92
C ARG A 272 -13.24 1.37 11.14
N SER A 273 -13.13 0.48 12.12
CA SER A 273 -13.77 0.67 13.42
C SER A 273 -13.26 1.95 14.07
N VAL A 274 -14.18 2.74 14.65
CA VAL A 274 -13.81 3.94 15.42
C VAL A 274 -13.04 3.57 16.70
N THR A 275 -13.23 2.36 17.24
CA THR A 275 -12.57 1.93 18.48
C THR A 275 -11.21 1.28 18.24
N ASP A 276 -11.04 0.61 17.11
CA ASP A 276 -9.77 -0.04 16.72
C ASP A 276 -9.56 0.07 15.20
N PRO A 277 -9.18 1.26 14.69
CA PRO A 277 -9.15 1.52 13.26
C PRO A 277 -8.02 0.79 12.52
N LYS A 278 -7.03 0.27 13.25
CA LYS A 278 -5.87 -0.42 12.65
C LYS A 278 -6.13 -1.91 12.47
N LEU A 279 -6.75 -2.58 13.45
CA LEU A 279 -6.95 -4.03 13.45
C LEU A 279 -8.37 -4.45 13.06
N GLU A 280 -9.38 -3.64 13.38
CA GLU A 280 -10.77 -3.94 13.03
C GLU A 280 -11.19 -3.11 11.81
N ALA A 281 -10.78 -3.59 10.64
CA ALA A 281 -11.09 -3.00 9.35
C ALA A 281 -11.48 -4.06 8.32
N VAL A 282 -12.31 -3.66 7.36
CA VAL A 282 -12.73 -4.47 6.20
C VAL A 282 -12.58 -3.62 4.95
N SER A 283 -12.07 -4.20 3.89
CA SER A 283 -11.83 -3.56 2.60
C SER A 283 -12.51 -4.29 1.46
N CYS A 284 -12.69 -3.58 0.35
CA CYS A 284 -13.15 -4.11 -0.93
C CYS A 284 -12.78 -3.12 -2.03
N VAL A 285 -12.28 -3.61 -3.16
CA VAL A 285 -12.02 -2.75 -4.32
C VAL A 285 -13.32 -2.48 -5.09
N SER A 286 -13.49 -1.26 -5.59
CA SER A 286 -14.67 -0.90 -6.39
C SER A 286 -14.71 -1.67 -7.70
N ASP A 287 -15.93 -2.01 -8.09
CA ASP A 287 -16.23 -2.82 -9.28
C ASP A 287 -15.57 -4.20 -9.23
N TYR A 288 -15.42 -4.80 -8.03
CA TYR A 288 -14.82 -6.12 -7.82
C TYR A 288 -15.49 -7.26 -8.62
N LEU A 289 -16.74 -7.07 -9.07
CA LEU A 289 -17.47 -8.01 -9.92
C LEU A 289 -17.31 -7.73 -11.43
N THR A 290 -16.53 -6.72 -11.80
CA THR A 290 -16.25 -6.33 -13.20
C THR A 290 -17.48 -6.00 -14.04
N GLU A 291 -18.52 -5.44 -13.41
CA GLU A 291 -19.77 -5.06 -14.09
C GLU A 291 -19.70 -3.65 -14.70
N GLY A 292 -18.61 -2.92 -14.46
CA GLY A 292 -18.38 -1.59 -15.00
C GLY A 292 -19.21 -0.52 -14.30
N ASP A 293 -19.61 -0.73 -13.05
CA ASP A 293 -20.64 0.07 -12.38
C ASP A 293 -20.18 0.69 -11.06
N GLY A 294 -18.93 0.43 -10.65
CA GLY A 294 -18.28 0.99 -9.47
C GLY A 294 -18.76 0.38 -8.15
N PHE A 295 -19.55 -0.70 -8.19
CA PHE A 295 -20.13 -1.33 -7.02
C PHE A 295 -19.05 -1.88 -6.07
N TYR A 296 -19.26 -1.68 -4.77
CA TYR A 296 -18.44 -2.29 -3.73
C TYR A 296 -19.33 -2.87 -2.62
N LYS A 297 -18.83 -3.89 -1.93
CA LYS A 297 -19.51 -4.53 -0.81
C LYS A 297 -18.53 -4.86 0.30
N LEU A 298 -18.66 -4.18 1.44
CA LEU A 298 -17.99 -4.53 2.68
C LEU A 298 -18.91 -5.52 3.41
N PHE A 299 -18.53 -6.79 3.41
CA PHE A 299 -19.37 -7.90 3.87
C PHE A 299 -19.03 -8.35 5.29
N ALA A 300 -19.96 -9.04 5.97
CA ALA A 300 -19.75 -9.58 7.31
C ALA A 300 -19.08 -8.59 8.30
N VAL A 301 -19.51 -7.32 8.27
CA VAL A 301 -18.94 -6.26 9.11
C VAL A 301 -19.51 -6.38 10.52
N PRO A 302 -18.68 -6.50 11.58
CA PRO A 302 -19.18 -6.61 12.94
C PRO A 302 -20.04 -5.40 13.34
N PRO A 303 -21.07 -5.56 14.18
CA PRO A 303 -21.83 -4.43 14.68
C PRO A 303 -20.92 -3.43 15.41
N GLY A 304 -21.09 -2.14 15.14
CA GLY A 304 -20.20 -1.11 15.65
C GLY A 304 -20.31 0.21 14.92
N GLN A 305 -19.38 1.12 15.22
CA GLN A 305 -19.28 2.42 14.58
C GLN A 305 -18.02 2.46 13.71
N TYR A 306 -18.18 2.89 12.46
CA TYR A 306 -17.11 2.85 11.47
C TYR A 306 -16.96 4.19 10.76
N THR A 307 -15.73 4.58 10.47
CA THR A 307 -15.45 5.53 9.39
C THR A 307 -15.21 4.75 8.10
N ILE A 308 -15.64 5.31 6.97
CA ILE A 308 -15.34 4.75 5.65
C ILE A 308 -14.35 5.69 4.96
N GLU A 309 -13.32 5.13 4.35
CA GLU A 309 -12.33 5.85 3.55
C GLU A 309 -12.13 5.18 2.20
N ILE A 310 -11.60 5.95 1.25
CA ILE A 310 -11.11 5.43 -0.01
C ILE A 310 -9.63 5.77 -0.16
N GLU A 311 -8.91 4.92 -0.88
CA GLU A 311 -7.53 5.15 -1.25
C GLU A 311 -7.23 4.50 -2.61
N PRO A 312 -6.20 4.98 -3.33
CA PRO A 312 -5.74 4.27 -4.51
C PRO A 312 -5.08 2.95 -4.10
N VAL A 313 -5.19 1.95 -4.96
CA VAL A 313 -4.36 0.75 -4.86
C VAL A 313 -2.90 1.16 -5.05
N ASP A 314 -2.00 0.66 -4.21
CA ASP A 314 -0.56 0.94 -4.34
C ASP A 314 -0.05 0.37 -5.65
N LEU A 315 0.70 1.18 -6.40
CA LEU A 315 1.21 0.79 -7.72
C LEU A 315 2.14 -0.44 -7.64
N SER A 316 2.79 -0.69 -6.50
CA SER A 316 3.60 -1.89 -6.29
C SER A 316 2.75 -3.17 -6.22
N PHE A 317 1.44 -3.06 -5.96
CA PHE A 317 0.51 -4.17 -5.91
C PHE A 317 -0.09 -4.40 -7.30
N THR A 318 0.76 -4.88 -8.20
CA THR A 318 0.46 -5.16 -9.61
C THR A 318 0.83 -6.60 -9.97
N GLY A 319 0.19 -7.17 -11.00
CA GLY A 319 0.51 -8.49 -11.53
C GLY A 319 0.15 -9.59 -10.53
N GLY A 320 1.09 -10.49 -10.25
CA GLY A 320 0.90 -11.55 -9.26
C GLY A 320 0.73 -11.05 -7.82
N SER A 321 1.01 -9.77 -7.56
CA SER A 321 0.78 -9.08 -6.29
C SER A 321 -0.36 -8.06 -6.36
N GLY A 322 -1.22 -8.16 -7.38
CA GLY A 322 -2.35 -7.26 -7.62
C GLY A 322 -3.30 -7.14 -6.42
N VAL A 323 -3.97 -6.00 -6.28
CA VAL A 323 -5.14 -5.79 -5.38
C VAL A 323 -6.22 -5.02 -6.14
N GLY A 324 -7.18 -5.72 -6.71
CA GLY A 324 -8.29 -5.17 -7.48
C GLY A 324 -8.45 -5.84 -8.85
N PRO A 325 -9.67 -5.93 -9.42
CA PRO A 325 -9.91 -6.43 -10.79
C PRO A 325 -9.02 -5.84 -11.88
N TYR A 326 -8.45 -4.67 -11.61
CA TYR A 326 -7.76 -3.84 -12.58
C TYR A 326 -6.32 -3.56 -12.17
N THR A 327 -5.59 -4.61 -11.81
CA THR A 327 -4.19 -4.53 -11.36
C THR A 327 -3.27 -5.57 -11.98
N ALA A 328 -3.67 -6.24 -13.06
CA ALA A 328 -2.80 -7.20 -13.75
C ALA A 328 -1.58 -6.51 -14.38
N SER A 329 -1.73 -5.26 -14.80
CA SER A 329 -0.64 -4.39 -15.28
C SER A 329 -0.73 -3.00 -14.67
N LYS A 330 0.39 -2.25 -14.67
CA LYS A 330 0.42 -0.84 -14.23
C LYS A 330 -0.40 0.09 -15.15
N THR A 331 -0.79 -0.39 -16.33
CA THR A 331 -1.66 0.34 -17.27
C THR A 331 -3.15 0.09 -17.04
N ASP A 332 -3.50 -0.79 -16.09
CA ASP A 332 -4.88 -1.14 -15.81
C ASP A 332 -5.61 -0.02 -15.04
N LYS A 333 -6.95 -0.12 -15.05
CA LYS A 333 -7.86 0.95 -14.60
C LYS A 333 -7.66 1.39 -13.15
N SER A 334 -7.14 0.54 -12.25
CA SER A 334 -6.84 0.96 -10.87
C SER A 334 -5.76 2.05 -10.82
N PHE A 335 -4.86 2.06 -11.80
CA PHE A 335 -3.70 2.96 -11.86
C PHE A 335 -3.91 4.11 -12.85
N GLN A 336 -4.88 3.98 -13.75
CA GLN A 336 -5.27 5.03 -14.68
C GLN A 336 -6.31 5.96 -14.03
N ASN A 337 -5.90 7.20 -13.72
CA ASN A 337 -6.69 8.15 -12.92
C ASN A 337 -7.06 7.56 -11.53
N PRO A 338 -6.07 7.30 -10.66
CA PRO A 338 -6.31 6.71 -9.35
C PRO A 338 -7.18 7.64 -8.49
N VAL A 339 -7.95 7.07 -7.56
CA VAL A 339 -8.78 7.89 -6.66
C VAL A 339 -7.92 8.66 -5.67
N PRO A 340 -8.33 9.88 -5.27
CA PRO A 340 -7.69 10.54 -4.13
C PRO A 340 -7.97 9.76 -2.84
N LYS A 341 -7.04 9.82 -1.88
CA LYS A 341 -7.32 9.38 -0.51
C LYS A 341 -8.37 10.30 0.14
N GLY A 342 -9.22 9.75 1.01
CA GLY A 342 -10.09 10.55 1.87
C GLY A 342 -11.27 9.81 2.49
N PHE A 343 -11.96 10.49 3.40
CA PHE A 343 -13.05 9.97 4.22
C PHE A 343 -14.41 10.26 3.61
N TYR A 344 -15.30 9.28 3.71
CA TYR A 344 -16.71 9.37 3.35
C TYR A 344 -17.44 10.38 4.25
N THR A 345 -18.20 11.29 3.63
CA THR A 345 -18.99 12.33 4.35
C THR A 345 -20.50 12.13 4.22
N GLY A 346 -20.93 11.03 3.59
CA GLY A 346 -22.32 10.68 3.34
C GLY A 346 -22.62 10.38 1.86
N ALA A 347 -23.78 9.77 1.63
CA ALA A 347 -24.14 9.24 0.33
C ALA A 347 -24.19 10.32 -0.74
N ASN A 348 -23.54 10.06 -1.88
CA ASN A 348 -23.42 10.96 -3.02
C ASN A 348 -22.77 12.32 -2.68
N LYS A 349 -21.92 12.36 -1.64
CA LYS A 349 -21.15 13.54 -1.28
C LYS A 349 -19.66 13.35 -1.58
N PRO A 350 -18.94 14.43 -1.93
CA PRO A 350 -17.48 14.43 -2.01
C PRO A 350 -16.83 13.96 -0.70
N ILE A 351 -15.69 13.30 -0.83
CA ILE A 351 -14.85 12.92 0.31
C ILE A 351 -14.12 14.12 0.92
N THR A 352 -13.57 13.94 2.11
CA THR A 352 -12.77 14.93 2.83
C THR A 352 -11.43 14.33 3.29
N LEU A 353 -10.37 15.13 3.36
CA LEU A 353 -9.13 14.69 4.03
C LEU A 353 -9.20 14.87 5.55
N ASP A 354 -10.13 15.67 6.05
CA ASP A 354 -10.33 15.90 7.48
C ASP A 354 -11.15 14.77 8.10
N GLN A 355 -10.48 13.88 8.83
CA GLN A 355 -11.11 12.75 9.52
C GLN A 355 -12.21 13.18 10.50
N SER A 356 -12.15 14.40 11.06
CA SER A 356 -13.20 14.90 11.97
C SER A 356 -14.54 15.15 11.26
N GLN A 357 -14.51 15.30 9.94
CA GLN A 357 -15.69 15.45 9.08
C GLN A 357 -16.15 14.11 8.48
N ALA A 358 -15.47 13.00 8.80
CA ALA A 358 -15.90 11.68 8.39
C ALA A 358 -17.27 11.35 8.98
N LEU A 359 -18.19 10.87 8.15
CA LEU A 359 -19.46 10.36 8.64
C LEU A 359 -19.22 9.03 9.35
N VAL A 360 -19.54 8.99 10.65
CA VAL A 360 -19.58 7.74 11.40
C VAL A 360 -20.82 6.94 11.01
N VAL A 361 -20.58 5.75 10.48
CA VAL A 361 -21.60 4.80 10.04
C VAL A 361 -21.81 3.76 11.15
N SER A 362 -23.03 3.71 11.67
CA SER A 362 -23.43 2.69 12.65
C SER A 362 -23.92 1.43 11.95
N VAL A 363 -23.18 0.33 12.11
CA VAL A 363 -23.53 -0.99 11.61
C VAL A 363 -24.20 -1.79 12.71
N THR A 364 -25.37 -2.35 12.43
CA THR A 364 -26.07 -3.26 13.33
C THR A 364 -26.15 -4.68 12.76
N ALA A 365 -26.31 -5.68 13.62
CA ALA A 365 -26.40 -7.08 13.22
C ALA A 365 -27.60 -7.30 12.27
N GLY A 366 -27.36 -8.02 11.16
CA GLY A 366 -28.35 -8.32 10.13
C GLY A 366 -28.70 -7.14 9.21
N GLN A 367 -28.09 -5.97 9.42
CA GLN A 367 -28.38 -4.78 8.63
C GLN A 367 -27.58 -4.76 7.33
N THR A 368 -28.24 -4.39 6.23
CA THR A 368 -27.57 -3.94 5.01
C THR A 368 -27.74 -2.43 4.86
N ILE A 369 -26.62 -1.70 4.93
CA ILE A 369 -26.55 -0.27 4.64
C ILE A 369 -26.35 -0.11 3.14
N LYS A 370 -27.44 0.20 2.43
CA LYS A 370 -27.44 0.38 0.98
C LYS A 370 -27.18 1.82 0.58
N ASN A 371 -26.80 2.00 -0.69
CA ASN A 371 -26.61 3.32 -1.32
C ASN A 371 -25.60 4.20 -0.58
N ALA A 372 -24.58 3.59 0.02
CA ALA A 372 -23.46 4.32 0.62
C ALA A 372 -22.51 4.88 -0.48
N ASN A 373 -23.06 5.53 -1.50
CA ASN A 373 -22.28 5.97 -2.66
C ASN A 373 -21.26 7.03 -2.28
N ILE A 374 -20.03 6.88 -2.77
CA ILE A 374 -18.90 7.75 -2.47
C ILE A 374 -18.55 8.55 -3.73
N ILE A 375 -18.39 9.88 -3.61
CA ILE A 375 -17.88 10.72 -4.70
C ILE A 375 -16.39 10.95 -4.49
N ALA A 376 -15.55 10.38 -5.36
CA ALA A 376 -14.09 10.44 -5.36
C ALA A 376 -13.56 11.80 -5.84
N SER A 377 -14.00 12.87 -5.17
CA SER A 377 -13.56 14.25 -5.32
C SER A 377 -13.41 14.84 -3.92
N GLN A 378 -12.38 15.65 -3.69
CA GLN A 378 -12.25 16.35 -2.42
C GLN A 378 -13.17 17.57 -2.39
N THR A 379 -13.86 17.81 -1.27
CA THR A 379 -14.54 19.09 -1.04
C THR A 379 -13.51 20.19 -0.79
N ALA A 380 -13.54 21.26 -1.58
CA ALA A 380 -12.89 22.51 -1.19
C ALA A 380 -13.50 22.99 0.14
N ALA A 381 -12.68 23.31 1.13
CA ALA A 381 -13.16 23.79 2.41
C ALA A 381 -14.01 25.06 2.20
N SER A 382 -15.33 24.95 2.37
CA SER A 382 -16.25 26.05 2.20
C SER A 382 -16.13 27.02 3.38
N SER A 383 -15.36 28.09 3.21
CA SER A 383 -15.38 29.23 4.12
C SER A 383 -16.68 30.00 3.90
N THR A 384 -17.71 29.69 4.69
CA THR A 384 -18.92 30.52 4.76
C THR A 384 -18.63 31.74 5.63
N SER A 385 -18.48 32.91 5.02
CA SER A 385 -18.79 34.17 5.68
C SER A 385 -19.31 35.20 4.69
N THR A 386 -20.58 35.51 4.85
CA THR A 386 -21.37 36.56 4.22
C THR A 386 -20.72 37.93 4.37
N SER A 387 -20.59 38.69 3.28
CA SER A 387 -20.99 40.11 3.26
C SER A 387 -21.03 40.65 1.82
N SER A 388 -22.18 41.24 1.51
CA SER A 388 -22.50 42.04 0.33
C SER A 388 -21.62 43.29 0.23
N THR A 389 -21.24 43.72 -0.99
CA THR A 389 -21.48 45.08 -1.52
C THR A 389 -21.24 45.10 -3.04
N SER A 390 -22.15 45.76 -3.74
CA SER A 390 -22.22 46.02 -5.20
C SER A 390 -21.32 47.16 -5.69
N SER A 391 -20.75 47.04 -6.90
CA SER A 391 -20.71 48.08 -7.96
C SER A 391 -19.89 47.56 -9.16
N THR A 392 -20.51 47.27 -10.31
CA THR A 392 -20.78 48.11 -11.50
C THR A 392 -19.76 47.91 -12.63
N SER A 393 -20.32 47.42 -13.74
CA SER A 393 -19.84 47.19 -15.11
C SER A 393 -18.72 48.05 -15.72
N SER A 394 -17.90 47.41 -16.56
CA SER A 394 -17.59 47.93 -17.91
C SER A 394 -17.41 46.79 -18.92
N THR A 395 -17.82 47.07 -20.15
CA THR A 395 -18.10 46.16 -21.28
C THR A 395 -16.99 46.24 -22.34
N SER A 396 -16.93 45.21 -23.21
CA SER A 396 -16.26 45.08 -24.53
C SER A 396 -15.07 44.11 -24.51
N SER A 397 -14.85 43.22 -25.48
CA SER A 397 -15.61 42.75 -26.65
C SER A 397 -14.88 41.50 -27.18
N SER A 398 -15.65 40.59 -27.76
CA SER A 398 -15.23 39.33 -28.36
C SER A 398 -14.22 39.44 -29.51
N SER A 399 -13.23 38.55 -29.53
CA SER A 399 -12.66 37.98 -30.76
C SER A 399 -12.30 36.51 -30.53
N SER A 400 -12.91 35.64 -31.32
CA SER A 400 -12.80 34.19 -31.31
C SER A 400 -11.57 33.68 -32.07
N SER A 401 -11.14 32.48 -31.66
CA SER A 401 -10.44 31.41 -32.39
C SER A 401 -8.93 31.24 -32.17
N GLY A 402 -8.61 30.10 -31.54
CA GLY A 402 -7.27 29.57 -31.26
C GLY A 402 -7.28 28.78 -29.95
N SER A 403 -7.79 27.53 -29.96
CA SER A 403 -7.63 26.61 -28.84
C SER A 403 -6.14 26.28 -28.68
N SER A 404 -5.51 26.82 -27.63
CA SER A 404 -4.25 26.31 -27.09
C SER A 404 -4.48 26.01 -25.61
N VAL A 405 -4.36 24.75 -25.23
CA VAL A 405 -4.28 24.35 -23.82
C VAL A 405 -2.98 24.94 -23.25
N PRO A 406 -2.98 25.66 -22.13
CA PRO A 406 -1.74 26.13 -21.51
C PRO A 406 -0.88 24.95 -21.09
N GLY A 407 0.38 24.88 -21.53
CA GLY A 407 1.38 23.95 -20.98
C GLY A 407 1.99 22.94 -21.93
N GLU A 408 1.57 22.80 -23.20
CA GLU A 408 2.27 21.94 -24.16
C GLU A 408 3.48 22.65 -24.80
N ILE A 409 4.67 22.06 -24.68
CA ILE A 409 5.92 22.50 -25.30
C ILE A 409 6.63 21.33 -26.00
N ASN A 410 7.65 21.63 -26.80
CA ASN A 410 8.58 20.63 -27.31
C ASN A 410 9.88 20.67 -26.51
N GLU A 411 10.61 19.55 -26.49
CA GLU A 411 11.99 19.51 -26.03
C GLU A 411 12.85 20.53 -26.80
N THR A 412 13.90 21.03 -26.16
CA THR A 412 14.86 21.96 -26.79
C THR A 412 16.27 21.50 -26.49
N GLU A 413 16.92 21.00 -27.54
CA GLU A 413 18.30 20.54 -27.53
C GLU A 413 19.31 21.71 -27.65
N PRO A 414 20.50 21.63 -27.01
CA PRO A 414 20.94 20.54 -26.14
C PRO A 414 20.29 20.61 -24.75
N ASN A 415 19.82 19.46 -24.23
CA ASN A 415 19.39 19.28 -22.85
C ASN A 415 20.00 18.01 -22.20
N ASP A 416 21.21 17.68 -22.62
CA ASP A 416 21.97 16.47 -22.29
C ASP A 416 22.87 16.59 -21.05
N SER A 417 22.95 17.78 -20.43
CA SER A 417 23.71 18.02 -19.20
C SER A 417 22.88 18.70 -18.10
N VAL A 418 23.24 18.53 -16.83
CA VAL A 418 22.53 19.15 -15.69
C VAL A 418 22.51 20.67 -15.81
N ASN A 419 23.56 21.25 -16.40
CA ASN A 419 23.66 22.69 -16.64
C ASN A 419 22.84 23.16 -17.85
N GLU A 420 22.60 22.29 -18.83
CA GLU A 420 21.83 22.59 -20.05
C GLU A 420 20.37 22.13 -19.96
N ALA A 421 20.00 21.44 -18.88
CA ALA A 421 18.65 20.94 -18.63
C ALA A 421 17.56 22.00 -18.90
N GLN A 422 16.61 21.67 -19.77
CA GLN A 422 15.57 22.59 -20.21
C GLN A 422 14.70 22.98 -19.02
N THR A 423 14.68 24.28 -18.69
CA THR A 423 13.88 24.77 -17.57
C THR A 423 12.40 24.85 -17.96
N VAL A 424 11.54 24.24 -17.16
CA VAL A 424 10.09 24.18 -17.38
C VAL A 424 9.30 24.71 -16.20
N THR A 425 8.13 25.28 -16.47
CA THR A 425 7.20 25.78 -15.44
C THR A 425 6.02 24.85 -15.35
N LEU A 426 5.75 24.33 -14.14
CA LEU A 426 4.66 23.39 -13.91
C LEU A 426 3.29 24.10 -13.79
N PRO A 427 2.18 23.49 -14.27
CA PRO A 427 2.12 22.21 -14.98
C PRO A 427 2.55 22.34 -16.46
N VAL A 428 3.18 21.29 -17.00
CA VAL A 428 3.69 21.25 -18.39
C VAL A 428 3.50 19.87 -19.01
N THR A 429 3.40 19.81 -20.33
CA THR A 429 3.52 18.59 -21.14
C THR A 429 4.55 18.84 -22.24
N ILE A 430 5.53 17.96 -22.37
CA ILE A 430 6.69 18.11 -23.25
C ILE A 430 6.66 17.00 -24.29
N SER A 431 6.77 17.34 -25.58
CA SER A 431 6.95 16.33 -26.63
C SER A 431 8.42 16.23 -27.00
N GLY A 432 8.97 15.02 -27.05
CA GLY A 432 10.39 14.80 -27.30
C GLY A 432 10.72 13.54 -28.10
N ASN A 433 12.00 13.33 -28.41
CA ASN A 433 12.56 12.20 -29.15
C ASN A 433 13.96 11.87 -28.63
N ILE A 434 14.19 10.59 -28.36
CA ILE A 434 15.44 10.11 -27.79
C ILE A 434 15.84 8.77 -28.43
N ALA A 435 17.13 8.51 -28.51
CA ALA A 435 17.71 7.28 -29.02
C ALA A 435 18.85 6.74 -28.14
N LYS A 436 18.98 5.42 -28.09
CA LYS A 436 20.09 4.73 -27.43
C LYS A 436 21.39 5.17 -28.13
N GLY A 437 22.24 5.87 -27.37
CA GLY A 437 23.51 6.40 -27.86
C GLY A 437 23.52 7.92 -28.07
N ASP A 438 22.40 8.60 -27.79
CA ASP A 438 22.41 10.06 -27.69
C ASP A 438 23.36 10.51 -26.55
N PRO A 439 23.99 11.69 -26.67
CA PRO A 439 24.85 12.23 -25.63
C PRO A 439 24.10 12.40 -24.30
N GLY A 440 24.84 12.37 -23.18
CA GLY A 440 24.30 12.63 -21.85
C GLY A 440 25.41 12.72 -20.80
N GLU A 441 25.31 13.67 -19.88
CA GLU A 441 26.25 13.84 -18.75
C GLU A 441 26.04 12.77 -17.68
N LEU A 442 24.79 12.37 -17.45
CA LEU A 442 24.41 11.42 -16.41
C LEU A 442 24.36 10.00 -16.99
N GLU A 443 25.11 9.10 -16.37
CA GLU A 443 25.18 7.69 -16.73
C GLU A 443 24.83 6.83 -15.51
N LEU A 444 23.82 5.98 -15.67
CA LEU A 444 23.36 5.04 -14.65
C LEU A 444 23.80 3.63 -15.01
N SER A 445 24.09 2.81 -14.00
CA SER A 445 24.41 1.40 -14.18
C SER A 445 23.40 0.53 -13.44
N THR A 446 22.89 -0.50 -14.11
CA THR A 446 22.02 -1.52 -13.52
C THR A 446 22.82 -2.46 -12.61
N GLU A 447 22.14 -3.25 -11.77
CA GLU A 447 22.79 -4.28 -10.94
C GLU A 447 23.47 -5.38 -11.77
N SER A 448 23.07 -5.57 -13.03
CA SER A 448 23.72 -6.46 -14.00
C SER A 448 24.92 -5.82 -14.71
N GLY A 449 25.17 -4.52 -14.50
CA GLY A 449 26.29 -3.77 -15.07
C GLY A 449 26.01 -3.14 -16.43
N GLU A 450 24.77 -3.15 -16.92
CA GLU A 450 24.37 -2.45 -18.14
C GLU A 450 24.22 -0.95 -17.87
N GLN A 451 24.60 -0.12 -18.84
CA GLN A 451 24.62 1.33 -18.69
C GLN A 451 23.48 1.99 -19.46
N VAL A 452 22.87 3.00 -18.85
CA VAL A 452 21.87 3.88 -19.44
C VAL A 452 22.36 5.31 -19.36
N ILE A 453 22.41 5.97 -20.51
CA ILE A 453 22.72 7.39 -20.61
C ILE A 453 21.38 8.14 -20.53
N ILE A 454 21.33 9.15 -19.66
CA ILE A 454 20.18 10.04 -19.54
C ILE A 454 20.44 11.26 -20.42
N SER A 455 19.74 11.31 -21.55
CA SER A 455 20.02 12.27 -22.63
C SER A 455 19.12 13.51 -22.59
N ASP A 456 17.93 13.42 -22.00
CA ASP A 456 17.00 14.54 -21.98
C ASP A 456 16.72 14.96 -20.54
N LEU A 457 17.22 16.12 -20.13
CA LEU A 457 17.08 16.63 -18.76
C LEU A 457 16.16 17.85 -18.72
N PHE A 458 15.19 17.83 -17.80
CA PHE A 458 14.23 18.91 -17.56
C PHE A 458 14.35 19.42 -16.13
N LYS A 459 14.43 20.74 -15.97
CA LYS A 459 14.62 21.40 -14.68
C LYS A 459 13.34 22.12 -14.24
N PHE A 460 12.86 21.85 -13.04
CA PHE A 460 11.73 22.58 -12.44
C PHE A 460 11.97 22.88 -10.97
N THR A 461 11.25 23.88 -10.44
CA THR A 461 11.42 24.31 -9.05
C THR A 461 10.10 24.27 -8.30
N PHE A 462 10.12 23.59 -7.16
CA PHE A 462 9.12 23.72 -6.11
C PHE A 462 9.51 24.87 -5.18
N THR A 463 8.69 25.91 -5.10
CA THR A 463 8.93 27.04 -4.18
C THR A 463 8.55 26.72 -2.74
N GLN A 464 7.88 25.58 -2.52
CA GLN A 464 7.40 25.05 -1.26
C GLN A 464 7.26 23.52 -1.34
N PRO A 465 7.22 22.78 -0.20
CA PRO A 465 6.91 21.36 -0.23
C PRO A 465 5.55 21.10 -0.87
N ASP A 466 5.49 20.13 -1.78
CA ASP A 466 4.33 19.83 -2.62
C ASP A 466 4.49 18.43 -3.26
N SER A 467 3.46 17.92 -3.92
CA SER A 467 3.51 16.62 -4.60
C SER A 467 3.73 16.79 -6.10
N LEU A 468 4.66 16.00 -6.64
CA LEU A 468 4.96 15.85 -8.05
C LEU A 468 4.21 14.66 -8.64
N ASN A 469 3.64 14.83 -9.83
CA ASN A 469 3.21 13.73 -10.69
C ASN A 469 3.79 13.94 -12.09
N ALA A 470 4.65 13.00 -12.51
CA ALA A 470 5.37 13.02 -13.78
C ALA A 470 5.13 11.73 -14.57
N LEU A 471 4.51 11.84 -15.76
CA LEU A 471 4.14 10.72 -16.63
C LEU A 471 4.82 10.86 -18.00
N LEU A 472 5.66 9.89 -18.36
CA LEU A 472 6.28 9.75 -19.68
C LEU A 472 5.48 8.73 -20.50
N THR A 473 4.84 9.18 -21.57
CA THR A 473 4.10 8.33 -22.50
C THR A 473 4.91 8.01 -23.74
N ILE A 474 5.02 6.72 -24.06
CA ILE A 474 5.76 6.21 -25.22
C ILE A 474 4.72 5.77 -26.28
N PRO A 475 4.61 6.47 -27.43
CA PRO A 475 3.60 6.17 -28.44
C PRO A 475 3.85 4.82 -29.10
N ASN A 476 2.81 4.12 -29.54
CA ASN A 476 2.95 2.83 -30.21
C ASN A 476 3.29 3.01 -31.71
N ASP A 477 4.57 3.30 -32.02
CA ASP A 477 5.11 3.47 -33.37
C ASP A 477 6.03 2.30 -33.78
N SER A 478 6.64 2.35 -34.97
CA SER A 478 7.50 1.27 -35.49
C SER A 478 8.90 1.19 -34.85
N SER A 479 9.19 2.03 -33.86
CA SER A 479 10.44 2.03 -33.13
C SER A 479 10.37 1.05 -31.94
N ASN A 480 11.52 0.48 -31.52
CA ASN A 480 11.60 -0.45 -30.38
C ASN A 480 12.22 0.24 -29.16
N GLY A 481 11.97 1.54 -28.99
CA GLY A 481 12.53 2.33 -27.88
C GLY A 481 12.03 1.88 -26.52
N ASP A 482 12.96 1.65 -25.60
CA ASP A 482 12.76 1.34 -24.19
C ASP A 482 13.31 2.52 -23.39
N LEU A 483 12.42 3.31 -22.78
CA LEU A 483 12.78 4.59 -22.16
C LEU A 483 12.56 4.55 -20.65
N ASP A 484 13.50 5.12 -19.91
CA ASP A 484 13.45 5.24 -18.45
C ASP A 484 13.20 6.69 -18.03
N LEU A 485 12.51 6.90 -16.91
CA LEU A 485 12.27 8.21 -16.29
C LEU A 485 12.95 8.26 -14.91
N ILE A 486 13.80 9.25 -14.67
CA ILE A 486 14.56 9.37 -13.42
C ILE A 486 14.44 10.78 -12.85
N LEU A 487 14.09 10.89 -11.57
CA LEU A 487 14.06 12.14 -10.83
C LEU A 487 15.33 12.26 -9.98
N PHE A 488 16.05 13.35 -10.15
CA PHE A 488 17.28 13.69 -9.43
C PHE A 488 17.10 14.94 -8.56
N ASN A 489 18.03 15.12 -7.63
CA ASN A 489 18.24 16.41 -6.96
C ASN A 489 18.81 17.47 -7.92
N GLU A 490 18.91 18.74 -7.47
CA GLU A 490 19.26 19.89 -8.32
C GLU A 490 20.55 19.75 -9.13
N ASP A 491 21.56 19.05 -8.59
CA ASP A 491 22.89 18.88 -9.19
C ASP A 491 23.06 17.54 -9.92
N GLY A 492 22.01 16.73 -10.03
CA GLY A 492 22.06 15.41 -10.69
C GLY A 492 22.86 14.34 -9.92
N SER A 493 23.38 14.64 -8.72
CA SER A 493 24.27 13.73 -7.97
C SER A 493 23.54 12.60 -7.25
N GLN A 494 22.22 12.73 -7.03
CA GLN A 494 21.41 11.76 -6.30
C GLN A 494 20.08 11.50 -7.00
N ILE A 495 19.76 10.21 -7.19
CA ILE A 495 18.43 9.75 -7.59
C ILE A 495 17.48 9.87 -6.39
N ILE A 496 16.37 10.57 -6.60
CA ILE A 496 15.27 10.74 -5.63
C ILE A 496 14.19 9.70 -5.88
N ASP A 497 13.86 9.47 -7.15
CA ASP A 497 12.89 8.47 -7.59
C ASP A 497 13.17 8.07 -9.05
N SER A 498 12.68 6.92 -9.50
CA SER A 498 12.89 6.46 -10.88
C SER A 498 11.85 5.44 -11.30
N SER A 499 11.61 5.35 -12.59
CA SER A 499 10.74 4.38 -13.24
C SER A 499 11.46 3.88 -14.49
N SER A 500 11.62 2.55 -14.59
CA SER A 500 12.35 1.87 -15.66
C SER A 500 11.62 0.57 -16.03
N GLN A 501 10.45 0.68 -16.65
CA GLN A 501 9.70 -0.46 -17.16
C GLN A 501 10.40 -0.99 -18.42
N ASN A 502 10.22 -2.29 -18.72
CA ASN A 502 10.81 -2.85 -19.93
C ASN A 502 9.98 -2.48 -21.18
N GLY A 503 10.67 -2.25 -22.30
CA GLY A 503 10.06 -2.05 -23.61
C GLY A 503 9.32 -0.71 -23.75
N ARG A 504 8.29 -0.66 -24.61
CA ARG A 504 7.59 0.60 -24.94
C ARG A 504 6.52 0.99 -23.91
N THR A 505 6.82 0.84 -22.62
CA THR A 505 5.86 1.06 -21.54
C THR A 505 5.97 2.49 -21.01
N ASP A 506 4.85 3.12 -20.69
CA ASP A 506 4.84 4.44 -20.07
C ASP A 506 5.52 4.42 -18.68
N GLU A 507 6.28 5.47 -18.37
CA GLU A 507 6.96 5.64 -17.08
C GLU A 507 6.23 6.65 -16.19
N LEU A 508 6.13 6.38 -14.89
CA LEU A 508 5.44 7.25 -13.93
C LEU A 508 6.25 7.43 -12.64
N ILE A 509 6.39 8.68 -12.21
CA ILE A 509 6.90 9.08 -10.89
C ILE A 509 5.84 9.92 -10.18
N SER A 510 5.43 9.51 -8.97
CA SER A 510 4.48 10.24 -8.13
C SER A 510 4.99 10.31 -6.70
N THR A 511 5.50 11.48 -6.28
CA THR A 511 6.23 11.63 -5.03
C THR A 511 6.04 13.01 -4.39
N SER A 512 6.27 13.12 -3.09
CA SER A 512 6.22 14.40 -2.37
C SER A 512 7.62 14.99 -2.25
N LEU A 513 7.79 16.22 -2.73
CA LEU A 513 9.05 16.93 -2.77
C LEU A 513 9.05 18.11 -1.80
N GLN A 514 10.24 18.48 -1.32
CA GLN A 514 10.44 19.70 -0.55
C GLN A 514 10.53 20.90 -1.49
N ALA A 515 10.57 22.12 -0.92
CA ALA A 515 10.99 23.27 -1.70
C ALA A 515 12.42 23.03 -2.22
N GLY A 516 12.64 23.20 -3.51
CA GLY A 516 13.90 22.88 -4.14
C GLY A 516 13.76 22.82 -5.65
N THR A 517 14.90 22.88 -6.31
CA THR A 517 14.98 22.63 -7.74
C THR A 517 15.32 21.16 -7.96
N TYR A 518 14.72 20.56 -8.97
CA TYR A 518 14.88 19.16 -9.29
C TYR A 518 15.12 18.99 -10.79
N ILE A 519 15.79 17.90 -11.14
CA ILE A 519 16.02 17.50 -12.53
C ILE A 519 15.22 16.21 -12.78
N LEU A 520 14.44 16.18 -13.84
CA LEU A 520 13.77 14.98 -14.31
C LEU A 520 14.38 14.60 -15.65
N GLY A 521 14.90 13.39 -15.74
CA GLY A 521 15.64 12.89 -16.89
C GLY A 521 14.94 11.75 -17.60
N VAL A 522 15.04 11.72 -18.93
CA VAL A 522 14.63 10.60 -19.78
C VAL A 522 15.88 9.94 -20.34
N GLY A 523 15.98 8.62 -20.21
CA GLY A 523 17.07 7.80 -20.77
C GLY A 523 16.53 6.77 -21.76
N ALA A 524 17.30 6.43 -22.78
CA ALA A 524 16.95 5.35 -23.71
C ALA A 524 17.77 4.10 -23.40
N PHE A 525 17.17 3.15 -22.66
CA PHE A 525 17.78 1.85 -22.37
C PHE A 525 18.07 1.08 -23.67
N SER A 526 17.12 1.08 -24.61
CA SER A 526 17.31 0.48 -25.93
C SER A 526 16.50 1.18 -27.03
N GLY A 527 16.88 0.98 -28.30
CA GLY A 527 16.14 1.51 -29.44
C GLY A 527 16.13 3.05 -29.51
N SER A 528 15.08 3.59 -30.11
CA SER A 528 14.78 5.03 -30.16
C SER A 528 13.28 5.20 -30.04
N SER A 529 12.79 6.33 -29.55
CA SER A 529 11.35 6.63 -29.57
C SER A 529 11.09 8.13 -29.46
N SER A 530 9.96 8.56 -30.02
CA SER A 530 9.32 9.81 -29.55
C SER A 530 8.65 9.58 -28.18
N TYR A 531 8.36 10.64 -27.43
CA TYR A 531 7.63 10.55 -26.15
C TYR A 531 6.81 11.82 -25.86
N LYS A 532 5.88 11.72 -24.91
CA LYS A 532 5.22 12.86 -24.25
C LYS A 532 5.40 12.81 -22.74
N LEU A 533 6.01 13.81 -22.13
CA LEU A 533 6.25 13.91 -20.69
C LEU A 533 5.34 14.96 -20.05
N SER A 534 4.39 14.55 -19.21
CA SER A 534 3.52 15.44 -18.42
C SER A 534 4.04 15.59 -17.01
N ILE A 535 4.16 16.83 -16.50
CA ILE A 535 4.67 17.12 -15.15
C ILE A 535 3.73 18.11 -14.45
N THR A 536 3.23 17.75 -13.26
CA THR A 536 2.23 18.54 -12.52
C THR A 536 2.53 18.63 -11.02
N ASN A 537 2.05 19.71 -10.37
CA ASN A 537 2.15 19.96 -8.93
C ASN A 537 0.78 20.20 -8.27
N LEU A 538 0.65 20.02 -6.93
CA LEU A 538 -0.62 20.11 -6.18
C LEU A 538 -0.77 21.36 -5.24
N ALA A 539 0.07 22.40 -5.38
CA ALA A 539 0.24 23.53 -4.45
C ALA A 539 -1.01 24.33 -3.95
N GLY A 540 -1.02 24.70 -2.66
CA GLY A 540 -1.79 25.88 -2.18
C GLY A 540 -2.05 26.12 -0.66
N VAL A 541 -1.75 25.22 0.28
CA VAL A 541 -2.27 25.34 1.67
C VAL A 541 -1.18 25.68 2.71
N PRO A 542 -1.36 26.70 3.58
CA PRO A 542 -0.46 26.96 4.70
C PRO A 542 -0.47 25.80 5.72
N SER A 543 0.71 25.34 6.13
CA SER A 543 0.87 24.23 7.07
C SER A 543 1.89 24.54 8.18
N VAL A 544 1.75 23.85 9.31
CA VAL A 544 2.71 23.91 10.42
C VAL A 544 3.10 22.48 10.75
N ILE A 545 4.36 22.22 11.12
CA ILE A 545 4.82 20.88 11.52
C ILE A 545 5.46 20.95 12.91
N LEU A 546 5.01 20.09 13.81
CA LEU A 546 5.52 19.87 15.15
C LEU A 546 6.60 18.80 15.13
N SER A 547 7.69 19.08 15.83
CA SER A 547 8.83 18.18 15.92
C SER A 547 9.41 18.21 17.33
N GLY A 548 9.81 17.05 17.85
CA GLY A 548 10.36 16.91 19.19
C GLY A 548 10.36 15.46 19.65
N PRO A 549 10.73 15.18 20.90
CA PRO A 549 10.72 13.82 21.44
C PRO A 549 9.28 13.29 21.52
N THR A 550 9.03 12.11 20.96
CA THR A 550 7.75 11.38 21.01
C THR A 550 7.59 10.51 22.25
N THR A 551 8.67 10.33 23.03
CA THR A 551 8.67 9.60 24.30
C THR A 551 9.44 10.37 25.37
N ILE A 552 8.86 10.48 26.56
CA ILE A 552 9.47 11.09 27.74
C ILE A 552 9.56 10.06 28.85
N LEU A 553 10.80 9.68 29.18
CA LEU A 553 11.09 8.86 30.35
C LEU A 553 11.07 9.74 31.60
N LEU A 554 10.17 9.41 32.53
CA LEU A 554 10.01 10.14 33.77
C LEU A 554 11.17 9.85 34.74
N SER A 555 11.71 10.92 35.32
CA SER A 555 12.65 10.88 36.43
C SER A 555 11.96 11.25 37.75
N ASN A 556 12.28 10.49 38.81
CA ASN A 556 11.84 10.74 40.19
C ASN A 556 12.75 11.70 40.97
N GLN A 557 13.86 12.14 40.37
CA GLN A 557 14.89 12.98 41.02
C GLN A 557 15.20 14.24 40.20
N GLY A 558 14.65 14.37 38.99
CA GLY A 558 14.96 15.43 38.03
C GLY A 558 13.76 16.25 37.56
N VAL A 559 14.03 17.26 36.73
CA VAL A 559 12.98 18.13 36.14
C VAL A 559 12.53 17.53 34.80
N ASN A 560 11.34 16.93 34.78
CA ASN A 560 10.72 16.38 33.56
C ASN A 560 10.25 17.51 32.63
N LYS A 561 11.13 17.95 31.71
CA LYS A 561 10.89 19.01 30.73
C LYS A 561 11.35 18.57 29.34
N PHE A 562 10.64 19.03 28.31
CA PHE A 562 11.01 18.83 26.92
C PHE A 562 10.59 20.00 26.04
N ILE A 563 11.08 20.02 24.81
CA ILE A 563 10.82 21.08 23.84
C ILE A 563 10.21 20.48 22.59
N ILE A 564 9.11 21.06 22.13
CA ILE A 564 8.54 20.84 20.80
C ILE A 564 8.84 22.08 19.96
N LYS A 565 9.24 21.90 18.70
CA LYS A 565 9.45 22.96 17.72
C LYS A 565 8.32 22.91 16.70
N ALA A 566 7.61 24.03 16.54
CA ALA A 566 6.66 24.26 15.45
C ALA A 566 7.37 24.99 14.32
N ASN A 567 7.27 24.49 13.08
CA ASN A 567 7.81 25.14 11.87
C ASN A 567 6.65 25.43 10.91
N ALA A 568 6.55 26.65 10.39
CA ALA A 568 5.53 27.06 9.43
C ALA A 568 6.02 26.96 7.99
N TYR A 569 5.12 26.53 7.11
CA TYR A 569 5.31 26.45 5.66
C TYR A 569 4.15 27.18 4.99
N ASN A 570 4.47 27.97 3.96
CA ASN A 570 3.50 28.67 3.10
C ASN A 570 2.66 29.72 3.86
N PHE A 571 3.22 30.29 4.93
CA PHE A 571 2.61 31.41 5.67
C PHE A 571 2.89 32.72 4.93
N THR A 572 1.93 33.22 4.18
CA THR A 572 2.02 34.50 3.46
C THR A 572 1.66 35.72 4.32
N SER A 573 1.03 35.49 5.47
CA SER A 573 0.68 36.52 6.44
C SER A 573 0.89 36.05 7.87
N ARG A 574 0.89 36.99 8.81
CA ARG A 574 1.12 36.71 10.22
C ARG A 574 -0.06 35.96 10.84
N ALA A 575 0.22 34.76 11.35
CA ALA A 575 -0.77 33.91 11.99
C ALA A 575 -0.48 33.72 13.49
N ASN A 576 -1.53 33.78 14.30
CA ASN A 576 -1.47 33.48 15.73
C ASN A 576 -1.78 32.01 15.96
N CYS A 577 -0.79 31.27 16.45
CA CYS A 577 -0.81 29.84 16.69
C CYS A 577 -1.08 29.56 18.16
N LYS A 578 -2.21 28.90 18.45
CA LYS A 578 -2.64 28.50 19.79
C LYS A 578 -2.19 27.07 20.08
N ILE A 579 -1.74 26.84 21.30
CA ILE A 579 -1.31 25.52 21.78
C ILE A 579 -2.45 24.88 22.56
N LYS A 580 -2.87 23.68 22.16
CA LYS A 580 -3.78 22.80 22.91
C LYS A 580 -3.04 21.53 23.34
N LYS A 581 -3.59 20.86 24.34
CA LYS A 581 -3.07 19.59 24.86
C LYS A 581 -4.22 18.76 25.41
N SER A 582 -4.18 17.44 25.22
CA SER A 582 -5.23 16.53 25.67
C SER A 582 -5.34 16.45 27.20
N SER A 583 -4.22 16.59 27.94
CA SER A 583 -4.21 16.63 29.41
C SER A 583 -3.51 17.88 29.97
N SER A 584 -4.31 18.83 30.48
CA SER A 584 -3.78 20.06 31.09
C SER A 584 -3.30 19.91 32.53
N GLN A 585 -3.63 18.79 33.18
CA GLN A 585 -3.20 18.45 34.53
C GLN A 585 -1.82 17.78 34.51
N LEU A 586 -1.63 16.81 33.60
CA LEU A 586 -0.37 16.07 33.44
C LEU A 586 0.72 16.91 32.75
N LEU A 587 0.36 17.70 31.74
CA LEU A 587 1.31 18.48 30.96
C LEU A 587 1.11 19.99 31.14
N LYS A 588 2.18 20.74 31.46
CA LYS A 588 2.15 22.20 31.62
C LYS A 588 3.06 22.89 30.61
N ASN A 589 2.62 24.04 30.11
CA ASN A 589 3.37 24.96 29.25
C ASN A 589 3.06 26.40 29.69
N GLY A 590 4.07 27.27 29.68
CA GLY A 590 3.87 28.69 29.99
C GLY A 590 3.31 29.47 28.80
N LEU A 591 3.76 29.14 27.59
CA LEU A 591 3.36 29.79 26.34
C LEU A 591 2.02 29.22 25.86
N LYS A 592 0.95 30.04 25.80
CA LYS A 592 -0.39 29.60 25.34
C LYS A 592 -0.61 29.80 23.83
N SER A 593 0.04 30.81 23.26
CA SER A 593 0.04 31.06 21.83
C SER A 593 1.32 31.80 21.40
N PHE A 594 1.60 31.83 20.10
CA PHE A 594 2.74 32.51 19.51
C PHE A 594 2.45 32.91 18.06
N LEU A 595 3.30 33.74 17.48
CA LEU A 595 3.14 34.18 16.09
C LEU A 595 4.12 33.43 15.19
N LEU A 596 3.61 32.92 14.07
CA LEU A 596 4.41 32.49 12.92
C LEU A 596 4.03 33.35 11.71
N ASP A 597 5.01 33.63 10.86
CA ASP A 597 4.83 34.34 9.59
C ASP A 597 5.95 33.97 8.63
N ALA A 598 5.96 34.56 7.43
CA ALA A 598 6.99 34.34 6.42
C ALA A 598 8.43 34.59 6.93
N VAL A 599 8.61 35.38 8.00
CA VAL A 599 9.93 35.71 8.58
C VAL A 599 10.18 34.90 9.86
N ARG A 600 9.17 34.75 10.71
CA ARG A 600 9.21 33.98 11.94
C ARG A 600 8.65 32.60 11.68
N THR A 601 9.44 31.79 10.98
CA THR A 601 9.03 30.48 10.47
C THR A 601 9.08 29.36 11.51
N SER A 602 9.57 29.62 12.74
CA SER A 602 9.55 28.59 13.78
C SER A 602 9.42 29.11 15.21
N LYS A 603 8.93 28.23 16.09
CA LYS A 603 8.84 28.48 17.54
C LYS A 603 9.17 27.24 18.35
N LYS A 604 10.06 27.39 19.33
CA LYS A 604 10.29 26.39 20.38
C LYS A 604 9.30 26.60 21.53
N ILE A 605 8.67 25.51 21.96
CA ILE A 605 7.65 25.46 23.00
C ILE A 605 8.14 24.48 24.08
N THR A 606 8.36 24.99 25.28
CA THR A 606 8.80 24.16 26.41
C THR A 606 7.60 23.64 27.19
N PHE A 607 7.57 22.32 27.38
CA PHE A 607 6.60 21.62 28.22
C PHE A 607 7.27 21.06 29.47
N LYS A 608 6.50 20.95 30.55
CA LYS A 608 6.91 20.42 31.85
C LYS A 608 5.83 19.48 32.39
N ILE A 609 6.25 18.33 32.90
CA ILE A 609 5.41 17.43 33.69
C ILE A 609 5.60 17.79 35.16
N PRO A 610 4.55 18.16 35.91
CA PRO A 610 4.66 18.46 37.34
C PRO A 610 5.21 17.26 38.12
N PHE A 611 6.03 17.53 39.14
CA PHE A 611 6.69 16.49 39.91
C PHE A 611 5.70 15.50 40.54
N ILE A 612 4.59 15.98 41.10
CA ILE A 612 3.55 15.13 41.70
C ILE A 612 2.99 14.15 40.67
N GLN A 613 2.60 14.65 39.48
CA GLN A 613 2.06 13.82 38.41
C GLN A 613 3.08 12.80 37.88
N ALA A 614 4.36 13.19 37.80
CA ALA A 614 5.43 12.27 37.42
C ALA A 614 5.61 11.15 38.46
N ILE A 615 5.52 11.45 39.76
CA ILE A 615 5.61 10.46 40.83
C ILE A 615 4.40 9.54 40.86
N ASP A 616 3.19 10.07 40.60
CA ASP A 616 1.97 9.27 40.54
C ASP A 616 2.04 8.23 39.42
N LEU A 617 2.44 8.63 38.21
CA LEU A 617 2.67 7.70 37.09
C LEU A 617 3.80 6.70 37.37
N ILE A 618 4.90 7.13 38.00
CA ILE A 618 6.00 6.23 38.37
C ILE A 618 5.57 5.18 39.39
N ASN A 619 4.86 5.58 40.44
CA ASN A 619 4.45 4.67 41.51
C ASN A 619 3.38 3.68 41.04
N SER A 620 2.48 4.13 40.15
CA SER A 620 1.44 3.28 39.56
C SER A 620 1.95 2.44 38.37
N GLN A 621 3.17 2.69 37.89
CA GLN A 621 3.75 2.05 36.70
C GLN A 621 2.89 2.20 35.44
N THR A 622 2.13 3.29 35.34
CA THR A 622 1.24 3.54 34.19
C THR A 622 1.89 4.51 33.22
N GLU A 623 1.70 4.24 31.94
CA GLU A 623 2.07 5.14 30.85
C GLU A 623 0.86 5.98 30.44
N GLU A 624 1.08 7.22 30.04
CA GLU A 624 0.03 8.09 29.51
C GLU A 624 0.49 8.77 28.22
N THR A 625 -0.37 8.78 27.21
CA THR A 625 -0.15 9.53 25.96
C THR A 625 -0.85 10.89 26.04
N VAL A 626 -0.09 11.96 25.78
CA VAL A 626 -0.63 13.31 25.69
C VAL A 626 -0.40 13.87 24.29
N THR A 627 -1.49 14.18 23.59
CA THR A 627 -1.49 14.89 22.31
C THR A 627 -1.26 16.38 22.54
N ILE A 628 -0.34 16.97 21.78
CA ILE A 628 -0.09 18.41 21.72
C ILE A 628 -0.50 18.90 20.35
N SER A 629 -1.44 19.84 20.28
CA SER A 629 -1.91 20.43 19.03
C SER A 629 -1.44 21.88 18.92
N VAL A 630 -0.98 22.30 17.75
CA VAL A 630 -0.81 23.71 17.39
C VAL A 630 -1.77 24.06 16.27
N ILE A 631 -2.60 25.07 16.48
CA ILE A 631 -3.59 25.54 15.50
C ILE A 631 -3.38 27.03 15.26
N CYS A 632 -3.07 27.40 14.03
CA CYS A 632 -2.79 28.77 13.60
C CYS A 632 -4.03 29.44 12.99
N SER A 633 -4.11 30.76 13.13
CA SER A 633 -5.26 31.54 12.65
C SER A 633 -5.44 31.55 11.13
N ASN A 634 -4.44 31.08 10.37
CA ASN A 634 -4.49 30.89 8.92
C ASN A 634 -4.87 29.46 8.50
N GLY A 635 -5.34 28.62 9.43
CA GLY A 635 -5.81 27.26 9.14
C GLY A 635 -4.74 26.18 9.23
N ALA A 636 -3.46 26.55 9.27
CA ALA A 636 -2.38 25.60 9.48
C ALA A 636 -2.49 24.94 10.87
N SER A 637 -2.46 23.62 10.92
CA SER A 637 -2.45 22.87 12.17
C SER A 637 -1.63 21.60 12.05
N ASP A 638 -1.11 21.14 13.20
CA ASP A 638 -0.48 19.84 13.34
C ASP A 638 -0.53 19.40 14.80
N GLU A 639 -0.44 18.09 15.01
CA GLU A 639 -0.53 17.43 16.30
C GLU A 639 0.60 16.42 16.48
N ILE A 640 1.08 16.27 17.71
CA ILE A 640 2.10 15.28 18.05
C ILE A 640 1.74 14.59 19.36
N ASP A 641 1.75 13.26 19.35
CA ASP A 641 1.52 12.43 20.53
C ASP A 641 2.83 12.20 21.28
N ILE A 642 2.79 12.42 22.59
CA ILE A 642 3.92 12.21 23.49
C ILE A 642 3.57 11.10 24.48
N LEU A 643 4.26 9.97 24.38
CA LEU A 643 4.19 8.92 25.39
C LEU A 643 5.01 9.31 26.62
N ILE A 644 4.35 9.45 27.76
CA ILE A 644 4.97 9.72 29.06
C ILE A 644 5.03 8.40 29.82
N THR A 645 6.24 7.88 30.04
CA THR A 645 6.44 6.54 30.62
C THR A 645 7.37 6.59 31.84
N PRO A 646 7.09 5.81 32.90
CA PRO A 646 8.02 5.61 34.00
C PRO A 646 9.31 4.94 33.52
N ASN A 647 10.46 5.32 34.08
CA ASN A 647 11.70 4.58 33.84
C ASN A 647 11.68 3.22 34.57
N ILE A 648 11.00 2.23 34.01
CA ILE A 648 10.94 0.86 34.54
C ILE A 648 12.10 0.06 33.93
N GLN A 649 13.23 -0.01 34.63
CA GLN A 649 14.17 -1.10 34.37
C GLN A 649 13.52 -2.41 34.84
N LYS A 650 12.86 -3.13 33.94
CA LYS A 650 12.44 -4.52 34.18
C LYS A 650 13.67 -5.39 34.38
N ILE A 651 13.97 -5.68 35.63
CA ILE A 651 14.90 -6.73 36.06
C ILE A 651 14.13 -8.06 36.05
N THR A 652 14.40 -8.93 35.08
CA THR A 652 14.13 -10.39 35.10
C THR A 652 14.79 -11.04 33.87
N GLY A 653 15.81 -11.93 33.89
CA GLY A 653 16.72 -12.45 34.90
C GLY A 653 17.87 -13.25 34.24
N ASN A 654 19.12 -13.04 34.73
CA ASN A 654 20.37 -13.86 34.73
C ASN A 654 20.84 -14.65 33.48
N LYS A 655 22.12 -14.63 33.05
CA LYS A 655 23.45 -14.49 33.70
C LYS A 655 24.38 -13.70 32.73
N THR A 656 25.38 -12.91 33.14
CA THR A 656 26.74 -13.39 33.51
C THR A 656 27.62 -12.30 34.18
N TYR A 657 28.63 -12.81 34.88
CA TYR A 657 29.57 -12.24 35.87
C TYR A 657 29.99 -10.76 35.76
N ARG A 658 29.93 -10.05 36.89
CA ARG A 658 30.58 -8.75 37.10
C ARG A 658 31.68 -8.92 38.16
N TYR A 659 32.91 -8.79 37.69
CA TYR A 659 34.18 -8.69 38.43
C TYR A 659 35.01 -9.98 38.59
N ILE A 660 36.19 -9.95 37.97
CA ILE A 660 37.45 -10.32 38.62
C ILE A 660 38.20 -9.00 38.83
N PHE A 661 38.46 -8.62 40.07
CA PHE A 661 39.46 -7.60 40.38
C PHE A 661 40.78 -8.28 40.76
N ARG A 662 41.87 -7.90 40.09
CA ARG A 662 42.95 -7.09 40.68
C ARG A 662 44.13 -6.92 39.73
N THR A 663 44.58 -5.67 39.59
CA THR A 663 46.00 -5.35 39.69
C THR A 663 46.24 -4.64 41.02
N LYS A 664 47.12 -5.26 41.81
CA LYS A 664 47.59 -4.98 43.18
C LYS A 664 46.63 -5.33 44.33
#